data_AF-B7T4U2-F1
#
_entry.id   AF-B7T4U2-F1
#
_cell.length_a   1.000
_cell.length_b   1.000
_cell.length_c   1.000
_cell.angle_alpha   90.00
_cell.angle_beta   90.00
_cell.angle_gamma   90.00
#
_symmetry.space_group_name_H-M   'P 1'
#
loop_
_entity.id
_entity.type
_entity.pdbx_description
1 polymer ?
#
loop_
_entity_poly.entity_id
_entity_poly.type
_entity_poly.pdbx_seq_one_letter_code
_entity_poly.pdbx_strand_id
1 'polypeptide(L)'
;MISFFEDVIEGISRNLTSNDSLKYCDLTTVVGLTSQDRVEHPEIRAPYILTTKNNDFLTVIEVQGAKSSFDEKSFNDFIMHLSNSLSNSFINSGHKLSVVFERDFTKNQEELNNVYKPQVAAIERLQIDIKDLIADDAKKIAAHYSRERAYIVLYTSKGMIAKDELKNEQAKAAGVLKDIPQTRFSQNPIEFQLEGLKITHDAMLWRLIGMLQGDDESGMGLLVDVLDVKHAGAMMRQMLFRNSTSENWYPRTPFDQNLRIYGAPRKDNIDSVLPPRLNIQIMEGELEEDGGLIYCDGKYYGSVALELPPLHPVKFKQLFNAINRKIPYRIKYDFIGGGKKALFWPSVIISFLRFIPSLGNIARDMDYVRAQSETDPTAIMAINFATWGDTKDEAKRNLAALTKAIEGWGVSGVSKTYGNPGSALIASVPGLTTATPGSLHYPPLSEGLRMLPFERPASPWHGKGNINFITLDGKLFPYQIASPLQEKFTDVITGVPGSGKSVLANRLNLSSIYRADKKLPYLTIIDKGYSAKGIADLISAELPSEKRHQIASITLNNDESHCINICDTQLGSRYLTQFEEVFLKQMLNAFCIDPAIGQPPDAMSVGQIVSKVVSNVYKAKAHSSANLFKYNDPVINEALKESGLDKELGEDWFERATWWEVVDKLFAKKYLHAATVAQRYAVPTIHDFIAELQTESFKNQYADVKVNGSEPVVGFVARCFQAAAAEYAIFSGITVYDFSPETRIAILDMQNVLGDRTTPAGKLKSGIMYLFARQMAVRNYYLPQSAETFIPALPEQYRAYHQARIRELSEEVKHTFYDECHNFAGIDFIQNALNTADLEDRKFNVRTAFSSQYLSHMPSSVLKTMNSLFMMRLTEGDEEYLKQLEINIPADILRRFRQLPQGVYPDGSGTAFLGIFKTKRGLICHILKNTLGPKLLWALNSSAKDRALRDVLYEELGTKKAREELANRFPMGSASSIIDEMVVNQGGERDSEEESQTMAMKLAKEIISDVRRGFR
;
A
#
# COMPACT_ATOMS: atom_id res chain seq x y z
N MET A 1 -55.30 6.51 30.57
CA MET A 1 -55.96 7.34 29.53
C MET A 1 -54.96 8.33 28.93
N ILE A 2 -54.20 9.08 29.73
CA ILE A 2 -53.12 9.97 29.27
C ILE A 2 -51.99 9.20 28.56
N SER A 3 -51.54 8.05 29.09
CA SER A 3 -50.50 7.23 28.41
C SER A 3 -50.96 6.57 27.11
N PHE A 4 -52.26 6.32 26.94
CA PHE A 4 -52.83 5.81 25.69
C PHE A 4 -52.90 6.95 24.66
N PHE A 5 -53.22 8.17 25.09
CA PHE A 5 -53.15 9.35 24.24
C PHE A 5 -51.71 9.75 23.91
N GLU A 6 -50.74 9.56 24.80
CA GLU A 6 -49.31 9.75 24.51
C GLU A 6 -48.76 8.63 23.63
N ASP A 7 -49.17 7.37 23.79
CA ASP A 7 -48.82 6.27 22.87
C ASP A 7 -49.40 6.47 21.48
N VAL A 8 -50.65 6.93 21.45
CA VAL A 8 -51.32 7.30 20.22
C VAL A 8 -50.61 8.52 19.66
N ILE A 9 -50.26 9.57 20.41
CA ILE A 9 -49.59 10.77 19.90
C ILE A 9 -48.12 10.54 19.53
N GLU A 10 -47.36 9.70 20.23
CA GLU A 10 -45.95 9.38 19.91
C GLU A 10 -45.89 8.35 18.76
N GLY A 11 -46.82 7.40 18.73
CA GLY A 11 -47.02 6.46 17.63
C GLY A 11 -47.64 7.10 16.38
N ILE A 12 -48.51 8.11 16.52
CA ILE A 12 -49.04 8.96 15.46
C ILE A 12 -47.97 9.96 15.04
N SER A 13 -47.27 10.62 15.96
CA SER A 13 -46.18 11.55 15.62
C SER A 13 -45.03 10.87 14.87
N ARG A 14 -44.76 9.58 15.12
CA ARG A 14 -43.77 8.78 14.36
C ARG A 14 -44.31 8.17 13.06
N ASN A 15 -45.63 8.01 12.89
CA ASN A 15 -46.22 7.32 11.73
C ASN A 15 -47.18 8.16 10.88
N LEU A 16 -47.55 9.38 11.27
CA LEU A 16 -48.54 10.24 10.60
C LEU A 16 -47.98 11.56 10.07
N THR A 17 -46.68 11.83 10.25
CA THR A 17 -45.94 12.73 9.35
C THR A 17 -45.45 11.91 8.16
N SER A 18 -46.27 11.90 7.10
CA SER A 18 -45.99 11.50 5.71
C SER A 18 -44.67 10.77 5.39
N ASN A 19 -44.64 9.43 5.50
CA ASN A 19 -44.23 8.49 4.43
C ASN A 19 -43.99 7.08 4.97
N ASP A 20 -44.50 6.09 4.24
CA ASP A 20 -44.52 4.65 4.55
C ASP A 20 -43.14 3.95 4.39
N SER A 21 -42.03 4.66 4.65
CA SER A 21 -40.67 4.27 4.24
C SER A 21 -40.17 2.98 4.93
N LEU A 22 -40.60 2.74 6.18
CA LEU A 22 -40.26 1.55 6.95
C LEU A 22 -40.77 0.23 6.33
N LYS A 23 -41.79 0.30 5.45
CA LYS A 23 -42.33 -0.90 4.78
C LYS A 23 -41.40 -1.42 3.68
N TYR A 24 -40.53 -0.59 3.11
CA TYR A 24 -39.63 -1.00 2.04
C TYR A 24 -38.40 -1.77 2.52
N CYS A 25 -38.03 -1.67 3.81
CA CYS A 25 -36.90 -2.41 4.38
C CYS A 25 -37.36 -3.63 5.17
N ASP A 26 -36.77 -4.79 4.86
CA ASP A 26 -37.16 -6.08 5.43
C ASP A 26 -36.29 -6.51 6.63
N LEU A 27 -35.27 -5.73 7.00
CA LEU A 27 -34.31 -6.10 8.05
C LEU A 27 -34.93 -6.02 9.45
N THR A 28 -34.74 -7.06 10.26
CA THR A 28 -35.28 -7.14 11.62
C THR A 28 -34.19 -7.11 12.68
N THR A 29 -33.36 -8.15 12.74
CA THR A 29 -32.31 -8.37 13.77
C THR A 29 -31.07 -9.06 13.18
N VAL A 30 -30.13 -9.47 14.03
CA VAL A 30 -28.87 -10.16 13.67
C VAL A 30 -28.74 -11.51 14.38
N VAL A 31 -27.94 -12.42 13.81
CA VAL A 31 -27.59 -13.71 14.45
C VAL A 31 -26.21 -13.58 15.10
N GLY A 32 -26.10 -13.98 16.37
CA GLY A 32 -24.84 -13.91 17.13
C GLY A 32 -23.80 -14.92 16.69
N LEU A 33 -22.53 -14.65 17.02
CA LEU A 33 -21.43 -15.60 16.78
C LEU A 33 -21.57 -16.84 17.65
N THR A 34 -21.47 -18.01 17.03
CA THR A 34 -21.44 -19.32 17.68
C THR A 34 -20.03 -19.69 18.14
N SER A 35 -19.92 -20.74 18.96
CA SER A 35 -18.62 -21.29 19.34
C SER A 35 -17.83 -21.81 18.13
N GLN A 36 -18.51 -22.36 17.13
CA GLN A 36 -17.90 -22.85 15.90
C GLN A 36 -17.30 -21.70 15.08
N ASP A 37 -18.02 -20.58 14.93
CA ASP A 37 -17.51 -19.39 14.23
C ASP A 37 -16.18 -18.92 14.83
N ARG A 38 -16.05 -18.93 16.16
CA ARG A 38 -14.83 -18.49 16.86
C ARG A 38 -13.65 -19.43 16.67
N VAL A 39 -13.90 -20.70 16.34
CA VAL A 39 -12.87 -21.73 16.12
C VAL A 39 -12.45 -21.76 14.66
N GLU A 40 -13.42 -21.77 13.74
CA GLU A 40 -13.17 -21.87 12.29
C GLU A 40 -12.75 -20.54 11.66
N HIS A 41 -13.28 -19.42 12.18
CA HIS A 41 -13.08 -18.06 11.65
C HIS A 41 -12.70 -17.05 12.75
N PRO A 42 -11.53 -17.22 13.42
CA PRO A 42 -11.11 -16.37 14.53
C PRO A 42 -10.90 -14.88 14.15
N GLU A 43 -10.77 -14.58 12.86
CA GLU A 43 -10.73 -13.22 12.32
C GLU A 43 -12.08 -12.48 12.44
N ILE A 44 -13.21 -13.21 12.48
CA ILE A 44 -14.54 -12.64 12.66
C ILE A 44 -14.81 -12.40 14.14
N ARG A 45 -14.86 -11.12 14.52
CA ARG A 45 -15.04 -10.69 15.93
C ARG A 45 -16.44 -10.15 16.25
N ALA A 46 -17.27 -9.96 15.24
CA ALA A 46 -18.63 -9.44 15.36
C ALA A 46 -19.61 -10.25 14.51
N PRO A 47 -20.92 -10.26 14.84
CA PRO A 47 -21.96 -10.87 14.01
C PRO A 47 -21.86 -10.44 12.54
N TYR A 48 -22.11 -11.36 11.62
CA TYR A 48 -22.08 -11.11 10.16
C TYR A 48 -23.37 -11.47 9.43
N ILE A 49 -24.32 -12.13 10.11
CA ILE A 49 -25.61 -12.55 9.53
C ILE A 49 -26.72 -11.59 9.99
N LEU A 50 -27.41 -11.02 9.01
CA LEU A 50 -28.62 -10.22 9.16
C LEU A 50 -29.86 -11.10 8.90
N THR A 51 -30.99 -10.75 9.49
CA THR A 51 -32.26 -11.48 9.32
C THR A 51 -33.35 -10.59 8.76
N THR A 52 -34.24 -11.20 7.96
CA THR A 52 -35.39 -10.50 7.37
C THR A 52 -36.69 -10.77 8.15
N LYS A 53 -37.74 -9.99 7.87
CA LYS A 53 -39.12 -10.23 8.36
C LYS A 53 -39.65 -11.63 8.01
N ASN A 54 -39.09 -12.28 6.99
CA ASN A 54 -39.46 -13.63 6.57
C ASN A 54 -38.64 -14.73 7.25
N ASN A 55 -37.71 -14.39 8.16
CA ASN A 55 -36.69 -15.25 8.77
C ASN A 55 -35.69 -15.83 7.75
N ASP A 56 -35.44 -15.10 6.66
CA ASP A 56 -34.34 -15.43 5.75
C ASP A 56 -33.04 -14.84 6.32
N PHE A 57 -31.93 -15.55 6.14
CA PHE A 57 -30.60 -15.09 6.52
C PHE A 57 -29.92 -14.41 5.34
N LEU A 58 -29.18 -13.34 5.61
CA LEU A 58 -28.34 -12.71 4.61
C LEU A 58 -26.99 -12.27 5.19
N THR A 59 -25.96 -12.41 4.37
CA THR A 59 -24.60 -11.92 4.63
C THR A 59 -24.16 -11.03 3.48
N VAL A 60 -23.48 -9.94 3.82
CA VAL A 60 -22.92 -9.00 2.83
C VAL A 60 -21.42 -9.23 2.70
N ILE A 61 -20.99 -9.43 1.45
CA ILE A 61 -19.60 -9.62 1.05
C ILE A 61 -19.19 -8.37 0.26
N GLU A 62 -18.14 -7.69 0.70
CA GLU A 62 -17.52 -6.63 -0.08
C GLU A 62 -16.60 -7.24 -1.15
N VAL A 63 -16.79 -6.81 -2.40
CA VAL A 63 -15.94 -7.21 -3.52
C VAL A 63 -15.00 -6.06 -3.83
N GLN A 64 -13.74 -6.19 -3.42
CA GLN A 64 -12.73 -5.21 -3.76
C GLN A 64 -12.40 -5.27 -5.26
N GLY A 65 -12.49 -6.46 -5.89
CA GLY A 65 -12.27 -6.69 -7.32
C GLY A 65 -11.23 -7.77 -7.62
N ALA A 66 -10.80 -7.89 -8.87
CA ALA A 66 -9.85 -8.89 -9.35
C ALA A 66 -8.41 -8.64 -8.87
N LYS A 67 -7.71 -9.73 -8.51
CA LYS A 67 -6.28 -9.76 -8.17
C LYS A 67 -5.40 -9.36 -9.36
N SER A 68 -5.79 -9.73 -10.58
CA SER A 68 -5.11 -9.41 -11.83
C SER A 68 -6.12 -9.17 -12.95
N SER A 69 -5.69 -8.60 -14.09
CA SER A 69 -6.62 -8.41 -15.21
C SER A 69 -6.86 -9.73 -15.94
N PHE A 70 -8.12 -10.08 -16.16
CA PHE A 70 -8.48 -11.22 -16.99
C PHE A 70 -8.26 -10.93 -18.48
N ASP A 71 -7.79 -11.93 -19.22
CA ASP A 71 -8.00 -12.01 -20.66
C ASP A 71 -9.33 -12.73 -20.97
N GLU A 72 -9.71 -12.82 -22.25
CA GLU A 72 -11.00 -13.41 -22.62
C GLU A 72 -11.11 -14.87 -22.17
N LYS A 73 -10.05 -15.66 -22.34
CA LYS A 73 -10.04 -17.09 -22.02
C LYS A 73 -10.13 -17.30 -20.51
N SER A 74 -9.24 -16.67 -19.76
CA SER A 74 -9.18 -16.79 -18.30
C SER A 74 -10.42 -16.25 -17.61
N PHE A 75 -11.05 -15.18 -18.14
CA PHE A 75 -12.35 -14.74 -17.63
C PHE A 75 -13.43 -15.80 -17.86
N ASN A 76 -13.46 -16.41 -19.06
CA ASN A 76 -14.41 -17.47 -19.35
C ASN A 76 -14.20 -18.68 -18.43
N ASP A 77 -12.95 -19.08 -18.21
CA ASP A 77 -12.60 -20.20 -17.32
C ASP A 77 -13.05 -19.90 -15.87
N PHE A 78 -12.81 -18.67 -15.38
CA PHE A 78 -13.30 -18.22 -14.07
C PHE A 78 -14.83 -18.26 -13.96
N ILE A 79 -15.54 -17.75 -14.97
CA ILE A 79 -17.01 -17.74 -15.01
C ILE A 79 -17.58 -19.16 -15.08
N MET A 80 -16.99 -20.05 -15.90
CA MET A 80 -17.43 -21.44 -16.01
C MET A 80 -17.19 -22.21 -14.71
N HIS A 81 -16.03 -22.00 -14.07
CA HIS A 81 -15.75 -22.59 -12.76
C HIS A 81 -16.76 -22.13 -11.71
N LEU A 82 -17.08 -20.84 -11.68
CA LEU A 82 -18.09 -20.27 -10.78
C LEU A 82 -19.49 -20.83 -11.07
N SER A 83 -19.90 -20.90 -12.35
CA SER A 83 -21.22 -21.43 -12.74
C SER A 83 -21.38 -22.88 -12.33
N ASN A 84 -20.46 -23.76 -12.77
CA ASN A 84 -20.47 -25.20 -12.47
C ASN A 84 -20.55 -25.47 -10.97
N SER A 85 -19.85 -24.65 -10.19
CA SER A 85 -19.81 -24.75 -8.75
C SER A 85 -21.12 -24.33 -8.08
N LEU A 86 -21.74 -23.25 -8.55
CA LEU A 86 -23.02 -22.75 -8.05
C LEU A 86 -24.22 -23.56 -8.54
N SER A 87 -24.05 -24.40 -9.57
CA SER A 87 -25.15 -25.09 -10.23
C SER A 87 -26.07 -25.82 -9.27
N ASN A 88 -25.51 -26.64 -8.37
CA ASN A 88 -26.29 -27.43 -7.41
C ASN A 88 -27.12 -26.56 -6.45
N SER A 89 -26.63 -25.38 -6.09
CA SER A 89 -27.30 -24.44 -5.18
C SER A 89 -28.40 -23.62 -5.88
N PHE A 90 -28.34 -23.47 -7.20
CA PHE A 90 -29.28 -22.66 -7.99
C PHE A 90 -30.31 -23.48 -8.79
N ILE A 91 -30.20 -24.81 -8.83
CA ILE A 91 -31.22 -25.69 -9.43
C ILE A 91 -32.58 -25.53 -8.73
N ASN A 92 -32.58 -25.43 -7.40
CA ASN A 92 -33.80 -25.28 -6.59
C ASN A 92 -33.94 -23.86 -6.05
N SER A 93 -35.18 -23.47 -5.72
CA SER A 93 -35.45 -22.24 -4.98
C SER A 93 -34.92 -22.36 -3.56
N GLY A 94 -34.30 -21.30 -3.03
CA GLY A 94 -33.83 -21.28 -1.64
C GLY A 94 -32.69 -20.32 -1.38
N HIS A 95 -31.83 -20.13 -2.38
CA HIS A 95 -30.79 -19.10 -2.38
C HIS A 95 -31.11 -17.98 -3.36
N LYS A 96 -30.74 -16.76 -2.98
CA LYS A 96 -30.69 -15.58 -3.86
C LYS A 96 -29.33 -14.92 -3.70
N LEU A 97 -28.73 -14.52 -4.82
CA LEU A 97 -27.47 -13.79 -4.88
C LEU A 97 -27.74 -12.42 -5.50
N SER A 98 -27.58 -11.36 -4.72
CA SER A 98 -27.62 -9.99 -5.25
C SER A 98 -26.20 -9.49 -5.45
N VAL A 99 -25.86 -8.99 -6.64
CA VAL A 99 -24.59 -8.33 -6.90
C VAL A 99 -24.87 -6.87 -7.20
N VAL A 100 -24.28 -5.97 -6.42
CA VAL A 100 -24.44 -4.52 -6.57
C VAL A 100 -23.11 -3.91 -6.94
N PHE A 101 -23.12 -3.01 -7.91
CA PHE A 101 -22.00 -2.13 -8.22
C PHE A 101 -22.47 -0.68 -8.24
N GLU A 102 -21.72 0.18 -7.57
CA GLU A 102 -21.94 1.62 -7.54
C GLU A 102 -20.68 2.33 -8.01
N ARG A 103 -20.87 3.35 -8.86
CA ARG A 103 -19.85 4.31 -9.24
C ARG A 103 -20.35 5.71 -8.94
N ASP A 104 -19.60 6.48 -8.16
CA ASP A 104 -19.99 7.84 -7.74
C ASP A 104 -18.82 8.82 -7.78
N PHE A 105 -18.78 9.67 -8.80
CA PHE A 105 -17.73 10.70 -8.91
C PHE A 105 -17.93 11.86 -7.92
N THR A 106 -19.15 12.08 -7.40
CA THR A 106 -19.47 13.23 -6.54
C THR A 106 -18.83 13.11 -5.16
N LYS A 107 -18.49 11.88 -4.74
CA LYS A 107 -17.88 11.57 -3.44
C LYS A 107 -16.36 11.47 -3.45
N ASN A 108 -15.73 11.72 -4.60
CA ASN A 108 -14.28 11.54 -4.77
C ASN A 108 -13.44 12.37 -3.78
N GLN A 109 -13.71 13.68 -3.69
CA GLN A 109 -12.90 14.55 -2.86
C GLN A 109 -13.07 14.23 -1.37
N GLU A 110 -14.30 13.96 -0.94
CA GLU A 110 -14.62 13.57 0.45
C GLU A 110 -13.90 12.27 0.83
N GLU A 111 -13.99 11.24 -0.02
CA GLU A 111 -13.30 9.97 0.21
C GLU A 111 -11.78 10.13 0.24
N LEU A 112 -11.18 10.87 -0.67
CA LEU A 112 -9.73 11.10 -0.63
C LEU A 112 -9.30 11.88 0.61
N ASN A 113 -10.07 12.89 1.03
CA ASN A 113 -9.78 13.60 2.27
C ASN A 113 -9.72 12.62 3.46
N ASN A 114 -10.60 11.62 3.50
CA ASN A 114 -10.59 10.57 4.52
C ASN A 114 -9.40 9.62 4.38
N VAL A 115 -9.11 9.17 3.15
CA VAL A 115 -7.97 8.31 2.85
C VAL A 115 -6.66 8.99 3.26
N TYR A 116 -6.57 10.32 3.14
CA TYR A 116 -5.40 11.11 3.50
C TYR A 116 -5.33 11.56 4.98
N LYS A 117 -6.38 11.35 5.79
CA LYS A 117 -6.39 11.71 7.23
C LYS A 117 -5.17 11.14 7.98
N PRO A 118 -4.77 9.86 7.81
CA PRO A 118 -3.60 9.31 8.51
C PRO A 118 -2.29 10.01 8.14
N GLN A 119 -2.10 10.37 6.86
CA GLN A 119 -0.91 11.10 6.38
C GLN A 119 -0.85 12.49 7.01
N VAL A 120 -1.99 13.20 7.06
CA VAL A 120 -2.08 14.52 7.71
C VAL A 120 -1.76 14.43 9.20
N ALA A 121 -2.31 13.44 9.90
CA ALA A 121 -2.01 13.22 11.31
C ALA A 121 -0.52 12.90 11.56
N ALA A 122 0.12 12.14 10.67
CA ALA A 122 1.55 11.82 10.79
C ALA A 122 2.43 13.08 10.66
N ILE A 123 2.21 13.92 9.65
CA ILE A 123 3.02 15.13 9.47
C ILE A 123 2.80 16.18 10.58
N GLU A 124 1.60 16.23 11.15
CA GLU A 124 1.31 17.08 12.32
C GLU A 124 2.10 16.64 13.55
N ARG A 125 2.16 15.32 13.82
CA ARG A 125 2.97 14.77 14.92
C ARG A 125 4.46 15.06 14.72
N LEU A 126 4.95 15.00 13.48
CA LEU A 126 6.34 15.27 13.15
C LEU A 126 6.69 16.76 13.08
N GLN A 127 5.68 17.64 13.02
CA GLN A 127 5.79 19.09 12.83
C GLN A 127 6.42 19.46 11.47
N ILE A 128 5.96 18.82 10.39
CA ILE A 128 6.40 19.10 9.01
C ILE A 128 5.27 19.83 8.26
N ASP A 129 5.52 21.01 7.68
CA ASP A 129 4.51 21.77 6.91
C ASP A 129 4.41 21.34 5.43
N ILE A 130 3.88 20.13 5.18
CA ILE A 130 3.62 19.62 3.81
C ILE A 130 2.14 19.29 3.56
N LYS A 131 1.23 19.87 4.35
CA LYS A 131 -0.22 19.65 4.22
C LYS A 131 -0.74 20.08 2.85
N ASP A 132 -0.18 21.13 2.28
CA ASP A 132 -0.55 21.64 0.96
C ASP A 132 -0.21 20.65 -0.16
N LEU A 133 0.90 19.91 -0.04
CA LEU A 133 1.29 18.87 -0.98
C LEU A 133 0.30 17.68 -0.95
N ILE A 134 -0.12 17.26 0.24
CA ILE A 134 -1.12 16.19 0.40
C ILE A 134 -2.47 16.61 -0.20
N ALA A 135 -2.91 17.84 0.08
CA ALA A 135 -4.16 18.37 -0.47
C ALA A 135 -4.13 18.51 -2.00
N ASP A 136 -2.99 18.92 -2.57
CA ASP A 136 -2.79 19.02 -4.01
C ASP A 136 -2.83 17.63 -4.70
N ASP A 137 -2.16 16.64 -4.11
CA ASP A 137 -2.26 15.23 -4.54
C ASP A 137 -3.70 14.73 -4.51
N ALA A 138 -4.42 14.96 -3.41
CA ALA A 138 -5.81 14.54 -3.26
C ALA A 138 -6.71 15.19 -4.33
N LYS A 139 -6.58 16.49 -4.54
CA LYS A 139 -7.33 17.23 -5.58
C LYS A 139 -7.03 16.70 -6.98
N LYS A 140 -5.76 16.42 -7.27
CA LYS A 140 -5.34 15.89 -8.58
C LYS A 140 -5.90 14.49 -8.81
N ILE A 141 -5.79 13.59 -7.85
CA ILE A 141 -6.35 12.23 -7.95
C ILE A 141 -7.87 12.31 -8.11
N ALA A 142 -8.57 13.15 -7.33
CA ALA A 142 -10.03 13.35 -7.37
C ALA A 142 -10.58 13.64 -8.78
N ALA A 143 -9.81 14.35 -9.61
CA ALA A 143 -10.20 14.69 -10.98
C ALA A 143 -10.13 13.51 -11.96
N HIS A 144 -9.32 12.49 -11.67
CA HIS A 144 -9.03 11.38 -12.59
C HIS A 144 -9.57 10.02 -12.13
N TYR A 145 -10.09 9.92 -10.90
CA TYR A 145 -10.71 8.69 -10.40
C TYR A 145 -12.24 8.81 -10.28
N SER A 146 -12.92 7.71 -10.00
CA SER A 146 -14.32 7.68 -9.55
C SER A 146 -14.43 6.62 -8.47
N ARG A 147 -15.07 6.95 -7.35
CA ARG A 147 -15.34 5.98 -6.30
C ARG A 147 -16.15 4.83 -6.85
N GLU A 148 -15.71 3.60 -6.54
CA GLU A 148 -16.37 2.37 -6.93
C GLU A 148 -16.60 1.51 -5.69
N ARG A 149 -17.82 0.98 -5.54
CA ARG A 149 -18.19 0.04 -4.48
C ARG A 149 -18.88 -1.16 -5.10
N ALA A 150 -18.49 -2.37 -4.72
CA ALA A 150 -19.14 -3.58 -5.19
C ALA A 150 -19.43 -4.51 -4.02
N TYR A 151 -20.65 -5.05 -3.98
CA TYR A 151 -21.13 -5.91 -2.92
C TYR A 151 -21.83 -7.13 -3.51
N ILE A 152 -21.65 -8.26 -2.85
CA ILE A 152 -22.46 -9.47 -3.06
C ILE A 152 -23.27 -9.68 -1.78
N VAL A 153 -24.56 -9.94 -1.93
CA VAL A 153 -25.44 -10.31 -0.82
C VAL A 153 -25.95 -11.72 -1.08
N LEU A 154 -25.57 -12.64 -0.20
CA LEU A 154 -26.09 -14.00 -0.21
C LEU A 154 -27.30 -14.06 0.71
N TYR A 155 -28.46 -14.46 0.18
CA TYR A 155 -29.65 -14.76 0.94
C TYR A 155 -29.88 -16.27 0.98
N THR A 156 -30.23 -16.80 2.15
CA THR A 156 -30.69 -18.17 2.35
C THR A 156 -32.07 -18.13 2.98
N SER A 157 -33.06 -18.69 2.28
CA SER A 157 -34.43 -18.69 2.75
C SER A 157 -34.67 -19.74 3.82
N LYS A 158 -35.52 -19.44 4.81
CA LYS A 158 -36.00 -20.44 5.79
C LYS A 158 -36.59 -21.70 5.16
N GLY A 159 -37.06 -21.61 3.91
CA GLY A 159 -37.57 -22.73 3.13
C GLY A 159 -36.54 -23.81 2.83
N MET A 160 -35.25 -23.56 3.10
CA MET A 160 -34.19 -24.55 2.99
C MET A 160 -34.16 -25.58 4.13
N ILE A 161 -34.82 -25.29 5.26
CA ILE A 161 -34.93 -26.24 6.37
C ILE A 161 -36.12 -27.17 6.14
N ALA A 162 -35.98 -28.44 6.55
CA ALA A 162 -37.09 -29.38 6.56
C ALA A 162 -38.23 -28.88 7.47
N LYS A 163 -39.49 -29.06 7.05
CA LYS A 163 -40.66 -28.52 7.77
C LYS A 163 -40.72 -28.96 9.24
N ASP A 164 -40.34 -30.20 9.54
CA ASP A 164 -40.36 -30.74 10.90
C ASP A 164 -39.25 -30.15 11.78
N GLU A 165 -38.06 -29.96 11.22
CA GLU A 165 -36.93 -29.31 11.89
C GLU A 165 -37.25 -27.84 12.18
N LEU A 166 -37.78 -27.10 11.20
CA LEU A 166 -38.21 -25.71 11.37
C LEU A 166 -39.26 -25.58 12.48
N LYS A 167 -40.24 -26.49 12.53
CA LYS A 167 -41.27 -26.51 13.58
C LYS A 167 -40.66 -26.75 14.96
N ASN A 168 -39.68 -27.64 15.06
CA ASN A 168 -38.98 -27.94 16.31
C ASN A 168 -38.14 -26.74 16.80
N GLU A 169 -37.38 -26.10 15.91
CA GLU A 169 -36.60 -24.91 16.25
C GLU A 169 -37.49 -23.74 16.69
N GLN A 170 -38.58 -23.48 15.96
CA GLN A 170 -39.56 -22.45 16.35
C GLN A 170 -40.23 -22.75 17.68
N ALA A 171 -40.55 -24.02 17.96
CA ALA A 171 -41.12 -24.43 19.24
C ALA A 171 -40.12 -24.22 20.40
N LYS A 172 -38.82 -24.48 20.17
CA LYS A 172 -37.76 -24.19 21.14
C LYS A 172 -37.65 -22.68 21.41
N ALA A 173 -37.60 -21.85 20.36
CA ALA A 173 -37.55 -20.40 20.49
C ALA A 173 -38.78 -19.84 21.23
N ALA A 174 -39.98 -20.32 20.88
CA ALA A 174 -41.22 -19.95 21.56
C ALA A 174 -41.24 -20.40 23.03
N GLY A 175 -40.66 -21.55 23.35
CA GLY A 175 -40.49 -22.03 24.72
C GLY A 175 -39.62 -21.10 25.57
N VAL A 176 -38.51 -20.62 25.03
CA VAL A 176 -37.62 -19.65 25.70
C VAL A 176 -38.30 -18.29 25.87
N LEU A 177 -39.08 -17.85 24.88
CA LEU A 177 -39.76 -16.55 24.89
C LEU A 177 -41.04 -16.51 25.73
N LYS A 178 -41.56 -17.66 26.18
CA LYS A 178 -42.86 -17.77 26.86
C LYS A 178 -42.97 -16.90 28.12
N ASP A 179 -41.88 -16.79 28.88
CA ASP A 179 -41.82 -16.07 30.16
C ASP A 179 -41.19 -14.67 30.03
N ILE A 180 -40.91 -14.22 28.79
CA ILE A 180 -40.25 -12.94 28.49
C ILE A 180 -41.31 -11.94 27.98
N PRO A 181 -41.37 -10.69 28.48
CA PRO A 181 -42.31 -9.69 27.96
C PRO A 181 -42.10 -9.41 26.47
N GLN A 182 -43.17 -9.05 25.76
CA GLN A 182 -43.13 -8.92 24.30
C GLN A 182 -42.21 -7.78 23.84
N THR A 183 -41.61 -7.95 22.68
CA THR A 183 -40.90 -6.89 21.93
C THR A 183 -41.73 -6.52 20.71
N ARG A 184 -42.00 -5.24 20.48
CA ARG A 184 -42.79 -4.76 19.33
C ARG A 184 -41.93 -4.04 18.31
N PHE A 185 -41.02 -3.20 18.78
CA PHE A 185 -40.18 -2.35 17.94
C PHE A 185 -38.68 -2.59 18.11
N SER A 186 -38.30 -3.46 19.05
CA SER A 186 -36.90 -3.81 19.28
C SER A 186 -36.47 -5.11 18.61
N GLN A 187 -35.15 -5.30 18.53
CA GLN A 187 -34.51 -6.51 18.04
C GLN A 187 -34.65 -7.65 19.04
N ASN A 188 -35.10 -8.81 18.56
CA ASN A 188 -35.17 -10.04 19.34
C ASN A 188 -34.41 -11.15 18.63
N PRO A 189 -33.13 -11.40 18.95
CA PRO A 189 -32.33 -12.39 18.22
C PRO A 189 -32.83 -13.84 18.43
N ILE A 190 -33.48 -14.14 19.56
CA ILE A 190 -33.95 -15.50 19.90
C ILE A 190 -35.08 -15.93 18.97
N GLU A 191 -35.99 -15.02 18.63
CA GLU A 191 -37.12 -15.29 17.72
C GLU A 191 -36.66 -15.71 16.31
N PHE A 192 -35.48 -15.24 15.88
CA PHE A 192 -34.93 -15.45 14.54
C PHE A 192 -33.74 -16.43 14.54
N GLN A 193 -33.47 -17.11 15.66
CA GLN A 193 -32.37 -18.06 15.79
C GLN A 193 -32.75 -19.44 15.24
N LEU A 194 -32.32 -19.73 14.02
CA LEU A 194 -32.52 -21.01 13.32
C LEU A 194 -31.15 -21.67 13.10
N GLU A 195 -30.83 -22.71 13.88
CA GLU A 195 -29.50 -23.35 13.87
C GLU A 195 -29.26 -24.10 12.55
N GLY A 196 -30.24 -24.89 12.08
CA GLY A 196 -30.17 -25.58 10.80
C GLY A 196 -30.03 -24.62 9.61
N LEU A 197 -30.65 -23.43 9.69
CA LEU A 197 -30.50 -22.40 8.66
C LEU A 197 -29.09 -21.81 8.66
N LYS A 198 -28.51 -21.57 9.84
CA LYS A 198 -27.15 -21.05 9.97
C LYS A 198 -26.14 -22.01 9.33
N ILE A 199 -26.22 -23.30 9.65
CA ILE A 199 -25.35 -24.33 9.05
C ILE A 199 -25.44 -24.30 7.52
N THR A 200 -26.67 -24.26 6.98
CA THR A 200 -26.90 -24.21 5.53
C THR A 200 -26.38 -22.91 4.91
N HIS A 201 -26.55 -21.78 5.61
CA HIS A 201 -26.09 -20.47 5.16
C HIS A 201 -24.55 -20.39 5.12
N ASP A 202 -23.88 -20.81 6.19
CA ASP A 202 -22.41 -20.78 6.29
C ASP A 202 -21.76 -21.72 5.28
N ALA A 203 -22.32 -22.93 5.11
CA ALA A 203 -21.81 -23.88 4.13
C ALA A 203 -21.85 -23.32 2.70
N MET A 204 -22.88 -22.54 2.35
CA MET A 204 -22.93 -21.84 1.08
C MET A 204 -21.95 -20.65 1.08
N LEU A 205 -22.01 -19.78 2.10
CA LEU A 205 -21.21 -18.56 2.20
C LEU A 205 -19.72 -18.82 2.01
N TRP A 206 -19.15 -19.75 2.77
CA TRP A 206 -17.71 -20.04 2.73
C TRP A 206 -17.30 -20.73 1.44
N ARG A 207 -18.19 -21.57 0.89
CA ARG A 207 -18.02 -22.17 -0.43
C ARG A 207 -17.97 -21.11 -1.53
N LEU A 208 -18.88 -20.13 -1.50
CA LEU A 208 -18.90 -18.99 -2.42
C LEU A 208 -17.64 -18.14 -2.30
N ILE A 209 -17.18 -17.85 -1.08
CA ILE A 209 -15.96 -17.06 -0.84
C ILE A 209 -14.74 -17.75 -1.45
N GLY A 210 -14.55 -19.05 -1.19
CA GLY A 210 -13.44 -19.81 -1.77
C GLY A 210 -13.46 -19.79 -3.31
N MET A 211 -14.64 -19.86 -3.92
CA MET A 211 -14.80 -19.79 -5.37
C MET A 211 -14.47 -18.43 -5.96
N LEU A 212 -14.90 -17.36 -5.29
CA LEU A 212 -14.61 -15.99 -5.72
C LEU A 212 -13.12 -15.68 -5.58
N GLN A 213 -12.46 -16.15 -4.53
CA GLN A 213 -11.04 -15.92 -4.28
C GLN A 213 -10.12 -16.59 -5.31
N GLY A 214 -10.58 -17.68 -5.93
CA GLY A 214 -9.82 -18.43 -6.93
C GLY A 214 -8.59 -19.11 -6.34
N ASP A 215 -7.71 -19.59 -7.22
CA ASP A 215 -6.47 -20.26 -6.85
C ASP A 215 -5.32 -19.24 -6.73
N ASP A 216 -4.58 -19.31 -5.62
CA ASP A 216 -3.47 -18.41 -5.32
C ASP A 216 -2.27 -18.60 -6.27
N GLU A 217 -2.06 -19.81 -6.80
CA GLU A 217 -0.96 -20.07 -7.75
C GLU A 217 -1.16 -19.37 -9.10
N SER A 218 -2.42 -19.26 -9.54
CA SER A 218 -2.76 -18.63 -10.82
C SER A 218 -2.76 -17.09 -10.77
N GLY A 219 -2.87 -16.50 -9.56
CA GLY A 219 -3.12 -15.06 -9.39
C GLY A 219 -4.48 -14.61 -9.95
N MET A 220 -5.38 -15.56 -10.26
CA MET A 220 -6.71 -15.32 -10.83
C MET A 220 -7.77 -15.49 -9.75
N GLY A 221 -8.68 -14.53 -9.65
CA GLY A 221 -9.72 -14.49 -8.63
C GLY A 221 -9.93 -13.09 -8.08
N LEU A 222 -10.79 -12.99 -7.07
CA LEU A 222 -11.24 -11.74 -6.49
C LEU A 222 -10.75 -11.58 -5.05
N LEU A 223 -10.45 -10.34 -4.68
CA LEU A 223 -10.32 -9.94 -3.29
C LEU A 223 -11.72 -9.64 -2.75
N VAL A 224 -12.16 -10.44 -1.79
CA VAL A 224 -13.46 -10.34 -1.14
C VAL A 224 -13.31 -10.42 0.37
N ASP A 225 -14.14 -9.67 1.09
CA ASP A 225 -14.16 -9.65 2.56
C ASP A 225 -15.61 -9.72 3.06
N VAL A 226 -15.87 -10.51 4.11
CA VAL A 226 -17.19 -10.58 4.76
C VAL A 226 -17.35 -9.36 5.65
N LEU A 227 -18.45 -8.61 5.47
CA LEU A 227 -18.76 -7.48 6.34
C LEU A 227 -19.49 -7.96 7.59
N ASP A 228 -19.06 -7.45 8.74
CA ASP A 228 -19.90 -7.56 9.94
C ASP A 228 -21.17 -6.70 9.79
N VAL A 229 -22.18 -6.99 10.61
CA VAL A 229 -23.49 -6.33 10.55
C VAL A 229 -23.43 -4.82 10.76
N LYS A 230 -22.42 -4.31 11.48
CA LYS A 230 -22.25 -2.88 11.72
C LYS A 230 -21.76 -2.18 10.46
N HIS A 231 -20.71 -2.72 9.84
CA HIS A 231 -20.19 -2.21 8.58
C HIS A 231 -21.21 -2.36 7.46
N ALA A 232 -21.92 -3.50 7.39
CA ALA A 232 -23.00 -3.71 6.42
C ALA A 232 -24.14 -2.69 6.58
N GLY A 233 -24.63 -2.47 7.81
CA GLY A 233 -25.68 -1.48 8.05
C GLY A 233 -25.24 -0.04 7.81
N ALA A 234 -24.01 0.32 8.22
CA ALA A 234 -23.41 1.63 7.92
C ALA A 234 -23.33 1.88 6.43
N MET A 235 -22.85 0.88 5.67
CA MET A 235 -22.80 0.91 4.21
C MET A 235 -24.20 1.13 3.60
N MET A 236 -25.21 0.37 4.04
CA MET A 236 -26.57 0.48 3.54
C MET A 236 -27.14 1.89 3.76
N ARG A 237 -26.96 2.43 4.98
CA ARG A 237 -27.43 3.78 5.32
C ARG A 237 -26.69 4.86 4.53
N GLN A 238 -25.37 4.77 4.39
CA GLN A 238 -24.57 5.71 3.58
C GLN A 238 -24.92 5.66 2.09
N MET A 239 -25.32 4.49 1.57
CA MET A 239 -25.74 4.33 0.18
C MET A 239 -27.12 4.93 -0.10
N LEU A 240 -27.99 5.01 0.91
CA LEU A 240 -29.33 5.60 0.80
C LEU A 240 -29.32 7.09 1.15
N PHE A 241 -28.82 7.43 2.35
CA PHE A 241 -28.71 8.77 2.90
C PHE A 241 -27.26 9.26 2.83
N ARG A 242 -26.86 9.70 1.63
CA ARG A 242 -25.46 10.02 1.23
C ARG A 242 -24.86 11.27 1.87
N ASN A 243 -25.69 12.26 2.20
CA ASN A 243 -25.27 13.57 2.68
C ASN A 243 -25.39 13.67 4.20
N SER A 244 -26.42 13.05 4.80
CA SER A 244 -26.70 13.17 6.24
C SER A 244 -26.03 12.10 7.11
N THR A 245 -25.62 10.95 6.54
CA THR A 245 -25.06 9.85 7.33
C THR A 245 -23.59 10.10 7.69
N SER A 246 -23.29 10.12 8.99
CA SER A 246 -21.92 10.21 9.50
C SER A 246 -21.10 8.96 9.16
N GLU A 247 -19.81 9.15 8.86
CA GLU A 247 -18.83 8.05 8.69
C GLU A 247 -18.71 7.15 9.92
N ASN A 248 -18.96 7.69 11.12
CA ASN A 248 -18.85 6.96 12.37
C ASN A 248 -20.15 6.27 12.79
N TRP A 249 -21.21 6.39 11.99
CA TRP A 249 -22.50 5.79 12.31
C TRP A 249 -22.50 4.28 12.02
N TYR A 250 -23.08 3.49 12.92
CA TYR A 250 -23.35 2.07 12.73
C TYR A 250 -24.64 1.67 13.48
N PRO A 251 -25.38 0.65 13.02
CA PRO A 251 -26.55 0.17 13.74
C PRO A 251 -26.15 -0.50 15.05
N ARG A 252 -26.96 -0.29 16.09
CA ARG A 252 -26.84 -1.00 17.36
C ARG A 252 -27.42 -2.40 17.24
N THR A 253 -26.75 -3.36 17.87
CA THR A 253 -27.16 -4.76 17.88
C THR A 253 -27.37 -5.29 19.31
N PRO A 254 -28.19 -6.33 19.52
CA PRO A 254 -28.36 -6.98 20.82
C PRO A 254 -27.07 -7.54 21.43
N PHE A 255 -26.00 -7.67 20.62
CA PHE A 255 -24.70 -8.19 21.03
C PHE A 255 -23.68 -7.10 21.35
N ASP A 256 -24.09 -5.82 21.31
CA ASP A 256 -23.24 -4.70 21.71
C ASP A 256 -23.03 -4.64 23.22
N GLN A 257 -21.85 -4.17 23.62
CA GLN A 257 -21.55 -3.88 25.02
C GLN A 257 -22.12 -2.52 25.42
N ASN A 258 -22.45 -2.37 26.71
CA ASN A 258 -22.87 -1.10 27.32
C ASN A 258 -24.13 -0.47 26.69
N LEU A 259 -25.06 -1.32 26.24
CA LEU A 259 -26.38 -0.86 25.81
C LEU A 259 -27.06 -0.09 26.95
N ARG A 260 -27.48 1.14 26.64
CA ARG A 260 -28.19 2.01 27.59
C ARG A 260 -29.70 1.85 27.41
N ILE A 261 -30.41 1.79 28.53
CA ILE A 261 -31.88 1.83 28.57
C ILE A 261 -32.35 3.17 27.99
N TYR A 262 -33.40 3.14 27.18
CA TYR A 262 -33.98 4.32 26.52
C TYR A 262 -35.51 4.24 26.51
N GLY A 263 -36.18 5.40 26.49
CA GLY A 263 -37.65 5.47 26.57
C GLY A 263 -38.19 5.13 27.97
N ALA A 264 -39.52 5.11 28.09
CA ALA A 264 -40.20 4.80 29.35
C ALA A 264 -40.33 3.27 29.55
N PRO A 265 -39.77 2.68 30.63
CA PRO A 265 -39.85 1.26 30.88
C PRO A 265 -41.30 0.83 31.19
N ARG A 266 -41.72 -0.31 30.64
CA ARG A 266 -43.05 -0.89 30.86
C ARG A 266 -42.93 -2.32 31.39
N LYS A 267 -43.92 -2.76 32.17
CA LYS A 267 -43.92 -4.11 32.76
C LYS A 267 -44.21 -5.21 31.73
N ASP A 268 -44.93 -4.89 30.67
CA ASP A 268 -45.38 -5.80 29.62
C ASP A 268 -44.53 -5.74 28.34
N ASN A 269 -43.54 -4.84 28.27
CA ASN A 269 -42.72 -4.61 27.09
C ASN A 269 -41.26 -4.26 27.47
N ILE A 270 -40.30 -4.97 26.86
CA ILE A 270 -38.86 -4.77 27.06
C ILE A 270 -38.19 -3.98 25.92
N ASP A 271 -38.95 -3.30 25.05
CA ASP A 271 -38.42 -2.51 23.94
C ASP A 271 -37.39 -1.47 24.44
N SER A 272 -37.62 -0.88 25.62
CA SER A 272 -36.73 0.11 26.26
C SER A 272 -35.32 -0.38 26.60
N VAL A 273 -35.10 -1.69 26.68
CA VAL A 273 -33.80 -2.29 27.05
C VAL A 273 -33.08 -2.97 25.89
N LEU A 274 -33.75 -3.13 24.74
CA LEU A 274 -33.19 -3.76 23.55
C LEU A 274 -33.08 -2.75 22.40
N PRO A 275 -32.06 -2.81 21.54
CA PRO A 275 -31.93 -1.90 20.40
C PRO A 275 -33.16 -1.97 19.47
N PRO A 276 -33.59 -0.85 18.84
CA PRO A 276 -34.67 -0.88 17.86
C PRO A 276 -34.37 -1.84 16.70
N ARG A 277 -35.40 -2.33 16.01
CA ARG A 277 -35.24 -3.15 14.79
C ARG A 277 -34.35 -2.45 13.75
N LEU A 278 -33.61 -3.24 12.99
CA LEU A 278 -32.63 -2.71 12.03
C LEU A 278 -33.28 -1.83 10.95
N ASN A 279 -34.47 -2.20 10.45
CA ASN A 279 -35.19 -1.35 9.51
C ASN A 279 -35.47 0.05 10.09
N ILE A 280 -35.85 0.16 11.37
CA ILE A 280 -36.10 1.46 12.03
C ILE A 280 -34.81 2.25 12.14
N GLN A 281 -33.70 1.61 12.54
CA GLN A 281 -32.41 2.29 12.66
C GLN A 281 -31.82 2.73 11.32
N ILE A 282 -32.11 2.02 10.22
CA ILE A 282 -31.54 2.35 8.91
C ILE A 282 -32.43 3.34 8.16
N MET A 283 -33.76 3.21 8.24
CA MET A 283 -34.75 3.97 7.46
C MET A 283 -35.36 5.13 8.26
N GLU A 284 -34.53 6.09 8.69
CA GLU A 284 -34.99 7.25 9.49
C GLU A 284 -35.35 8.50 8.64
N GLY A 285 -35.17 8.46 7.32
CA GLY A 285 -35.44 9.60 6.44
C GLY A 285 -36.70 9.44 5.56
N GLU A 286 -37.17 10.56 5.04
CA GLU A 286 -38.32 10.63 4.13
C GLU A 286 -37.91 10.36 2.67
N LEU A 287 -38.81 9.72 1.92
CA LEU A 287 -38.68 9.46 0.48
C LEU A 287 -39.85 10.13 -0.22
N GLU A 288 -39.60 11.26 -0.88
CA GLU A 288 -40.65 12.02 -1.55
C GLU A 288 -40.68 11.69 -3.04
N GLU A 289 -41.87 11.38 -3.57
CA GLU A 289 -42.05 11.15 -5.01
C GLU A 289 -42.26 12.46 -5.76
N ASP A 290 -41.51 12.63 -6.85
CA ASP A 290 -41.50 13.87 -7.65
C ASP A 290 -41.41 13.56 -9.14
N GLY A 291 -42.57 13.41 -9.79
CA GLY A 291 -42.66 13.22 -11.25
C GLY A 291 -41.91 11.99 -11.77
N GLY A 292 -42.00 10.86 -11.06
CA GLY A 292 -41.31 9.61 -11.36
C GLY A 292 -39.86 9.54 -10.87
N LEU A 293 -39.37 10.59 -10.20
CA LEU A 293 -38.13 10.58 -9.44
C LEU A 293 -38.44 10.43 -7.94
N ILE A 294 -37.42 10.08 -7.15
CA ILE A 294 -37.49 10.12 -5.69
C ILE A 294 -36.51 11.18 -5.17
N TYR A 295 -36.99 12.13 -4.39
CA TYR A 295 -36.14 13.03 -3.62
C TYR A 295 -35.80 12.37 -2.28
N CYS A 296 -34.50 12.25 -2.00
CA CYS A 296 -33.98 11.67 -0.77
C CYS A 296 -32.63 12.32 -0.42
N ASP A 297 -32.52 12.85 0.80
CA ASP A 297 -31.28 13.39 1.37
C ASP A 297 -30.54 14.40 0.47
N GLY A 298 -31.29 15.37 -0.07
CA GLY A 298 -30.73 16.42 -0.93
C GLY A 298 -30.44 16.00 -2.37
N LYS A 299 -30.86 14.81 -2.81
CA LYS A 299 -30.64 14.31 -4.18
C LYS A 299 -31.93 13.81 -4.81
N TYR A 300 -32.02 13.97 -6.14
CA TYR A 300 -33.07 13.38 -6.96
C TYR A 300 -32.58 12.08 -7.59
N TYR A 301 -33.31 10.99 -7.37
CA TYR A 301 -32.99 9.66 -7.86
C TYR A 301 -33.94 9.25 -9.00
N GLY A 302 -33.37 8.67 -10.04
CA GLY A 302 -34.11 8.01 -11.12
C GLY A 302 -33.71 6.55 -11.23
N SER A 303 -34.69 5.67 -11.45
CA SER A 303 -34.47 4.23 -11.63
C SER A 303 -34.89 3.79 -13.03
N VAL A 304 -34.23 2.73 -13.53
CA VAL A 304 -34.58 2.06 -14.78
C VAL A 304 -34.31 0.57 -14.65
N ALA A 305 -35.22 -0.27 -15.15
CA ALA A 305 -35.09 -1.72 -15.15
C ALA A 305 -34.72 -2.20 -16.55
N LEU A 306 -33.96 -3.31 -16.62
CA LEU A 306 -33.78 -4.03 -17.86
C LEU A 306 -35.07 -4.79 -18.21
N GLU A 307 -35.73 -4.39 -19.30
CA GLU A 307 -37.00 -4.99 -19.75
C GLU A 307 -36.78 -6.11 -20.75
N LEU A 308 -35.87 -5.91 -21.72
CA LEU A 308 -35.44 -6.95 -22.66
C LEU A 308 -33.94 -7.18 -22.47
N PRO A 309 -33.50 -8.44 -22.32
CA PRO A 309 -32.10 -8.75 -22.13
C PRO A 309 -31.30 -8.49 -23.42
N PRO A 310 -29.97 -8.40 -23.34
CA PRO A 310 -29.09 -8.31 -24.51
C PRO A 310 -29.38 -9.42 -25.53
N LEU A 311 -29.40 -9.09 -26.83
CA LEU A 311 -29.58 -10.08 -27.91
C LEU A 311 -28.39 -11.03 -28.06
N HIS A 312 -27.21 -10.63 -27.58
CA HIS A 312 -25.98 -11.39 -27.66
C HIS A 312 -25.24 -11.34 -26.31
N PRO A 313 -24.35 -12.32 -26.01
CA PRO A 313 -23.56 -12.30 -24.80
C PRO A 313 -22.71 -11.02 -24.68
N VAL A 314 -22.86 -10.31 -23.56
CA VAL A 314 -22.16 -9.06 -23.27
C VAL A 314 -21.43 -9.14 -21.93
N LYS A 315 -20.40 -8.31 -21.77
CA LYS A 315 -19.64 -8.15 -20.52
C LYS A 315 -19.99 -6.85 -19.82
N PHE A 316 -19.82 -6.81 -18.50
CA PHE A 316 -19.95 -5.57 -17.73
C PHE A 316 -19.01 -4.47 -18.23
N LYS A 317 -17.78 -4.83 -18.60
CA LYS A 317 -16.75 -3.89 -19.06
C LYS A 317 -17.19 -3.05 -20.26
N GLN A 318 -18.03 -3.60 -21.14
CA GLN A 318 -18.57 -2.88 -22.29
C GLN A 318 -19.52 -1.76 -21.83
N LEU A 319 -20.45 -2.07 -20.92
CA LEU A 319 -21.35 -1.10 -20.32
C LEU A 319 -20.57 -0.05 -19.51
N PHE A 320 -19.60 -0.47 -18.70
CA PHE A 320 -18.76 0.42 -17.88
C PHE A 320 -18.03 1.47 -18.74
N ASN A 321 -17.52 1.08 -19.91
CA ASN A 321 -16.85 1.99 -20.83
C ASN A 321 -17.82 2.92 -21.59
N ALA A 322 -19.06 2.48 -21.80
CA ALA A 322 -20.10 3.29 -22.47
C ALA A 322 -20.66 4.39 -21.55
N ILE A 323 -20.66 4.17 -20.24
CA ILE A 323 -21.13 5.15 -19.26
C ILE A 323 -20.03 6.18 -18.98
N ASN A 324 -20.34 7.47 -19.14
CA ASN A 324 -19.41 8.54 -18.80
C ASN A 324 -19.04 8.48 -17.30
N ARG A 325 -17.74 8.59 -16.99
CA ARG A 325 -17.22 8.57 -15.60
C ARG A 325 -17.90 9.57 -14.66
N LYS A 326 -18.42 10.69 -15.18
CA LYS A 326 -19.12 11.73 -14.41
C LYS A 326 -20.61 11.44 -14.19
N ILE A 327 -21.12 10.29 -14.60
CA ILE A 327 -22.51 9.90 -14.30
C ILE A 327 -22.44 8.98 -13.08
N PRO A 328 -23.06 9.36 -11.95
CA PRO A 328 -23.10 8.50 -10.79
C PRO A 328 -24.24 7.49 -10.99
N TYR A 329 -23.95 6.21 -10.81
CA TYR A 329 -24.94 5.16 -11.02
C TYR A 329 -24.71 3.98 -10.11
N ARG A 330 -25.78 3.22 -9.93
CA ARG A 330 -25.80 1.93 -9.27
C ARG A 330 -26.51 0.94 -10.16
N ILE A 331 -25.98 -0.27 -10.20
CA ILE A 331 -26.58 -1.41 -10.88
C ILE A 331 -26.68 -2.56 -9.88
N LYS A 332 -27.81 -3.25 -9.87
CA LYS A 332 -28.05 -4.44 -9.07
C LYS A 332 -28.51 -5.58 -9.98
N TYR A 333 -27.85 -6.71 -9.82
CA TYR A 333 -28.21 -7.98 -10.40
C TYR A 333 -28.78 -8.86 -9.30
N ASP A 334 -29.95 -9.45 -9.53
CA ASP A 334 -30.53 -10.45 -8.63
C ASP A 334 -30.55 -11.79 -9.36
N PHE A 335 -29.86 -12.81 -8.84
CA PHE A 335 -29.94 -14.20 -9.29
C PHE A 335 -30.73 -15.01 -8.26
N ILE A 336 -31.76 -15.72 -8.70
CA ILE A 336 -32.62 -16.54 -7.86
C ILE A 336 -32.65 -17.96 -8.44
N GLY A 337 -32.50 -18.97 -7.58
CA GLY A 337 -32.57 -20.36 -7.97
C GLY A 337 -33.97 -20.82 -8.38
N GLY A 338 -34.05 -21.92 -9.14
CA GLY A 338 -35.34 -22.52 -9.54
C GLY A 338 -35.89 -22.08 -10.91
N GLY A 339 -35.05 -21.55 -11.81
CA GLY A 339 -35.48 -21.09 -13.14
C GLY A 339 -36.18 -22.17 -13.98
N LYS A 340 -35.69 -23.42 -13.93
CA LYS A 340 -36.33 -24.56 -14.63
C LYS A 340 -37.77 -24.81 -14.17
N LYS A 341 -38.06 -24.66 -12.87
CA LYS A 341 -39.44 -24.77 -12.33
C LYS A 341 -40.30 -23.60 -12.79
N ALA A 342 -39.76 -22.39 -12.82
CA ALA A 342 -40.48 -21.20 -13.28
C ALA A 342 -40.85 -21.26 -14.78
N LEU A 343 -39.95 -21.78 -15.62
CA LEU A 343 -40.16 -21.93 -17.06
C LEU A 343 -41.04 -23.13 -17.45
N PHE A 344 -41.39 -24.03 -16.52
CA PHE A 344 -42.11 -25.26 -16.81
C PHE A 344 -43.46 -25.03 -17.49
N TRP A 345 -44.31 -24.17 -16.92
CA TRP A 345 -45.66 -23.91 -17.47
C TRP A 345 -45.65 -23.11 -18.79
N PRO A 346 -44.87 -22.02 -18.93
CA PRO A 346 -44.76 -21.30 -20.20
C PRO A 346 -44.31 -22.21 -21.36
N SER A 347 -43.38 -23.13 -21.09
CA SER A 347 -42.87 -24.04 -22.11
C SER A 347 -43.85 -25.14 -22.52
N VAL A 348 -44.69 -25.62 -21.60
CA VAL A 348 -45.81 -26.52 -21.94
C VAL A 348 -46.79 -25.82 -22.89
N ILE A 349 -47.16 -24.57 -22.61
CA ILE A 349 -48.06 -23.78 -23.45
C ILE A 349 -47.46 -23.54 -24.85
N ILE A 350 -46.20 -23.10 -24.92
CA ILE A 350 -45.52 -22.84 -26.21
C ILE A 350 -45.35 -24.13 -27.02
N SER A 351 -45.14 -25.28 -26.38
CA SER A 351 -45.11 -26.59 -27.05
C SER A 351 -46.43 -26.97 -27.72
N PHE A 352 -47.57 -26.63 -27.12
CA PHE A 352 -48.87 -26.83 -27.76
C PHE A 352 -49.13 -25.85 -28.92
N LEU A 353 -48.52 -24.66 -28.90
CA LEU A 353 -48.72 -23.61 -29.90
C LEU A 353 -47.71 -23.63 -31.06
N ARG A 354 -46.83 -24.64 -31.14
CA ARG A 354 -45.77 -24.78 -32.17
C ARG A 354 -46.27 -24.80 -33.61
N PHE A 355 -47.53 -25.18 -33.82
CA PHE A 355 -48.15 -25.20 -35.15
C PHE A 355 -48.38 -23.80 -35.72
N ILE A 356 -48.28 -22.74 -34.89
CA ILE A 356 -48.36 -21.34 -35.33
C ILE A 356 -46.97 -20.89 -35.79
N PRO A 357 -46.77 -20.54 -37.09
CA PRO A 357 -45.44 -20.24 -37.64
C PRO A 357 -44.68 -19.13 -36.92
N SER A 358 -45.38 -18.10 -36.42
CA SER A 358 -44.77 -16.98 -35.68
C SER A 358 -44.22 -17.38 -34.31
N LEU A 359 -44.70 -18.50 -33.72
CA LEU A 359 -44.24 -19.02 -32.44
C LEU A 359 -43.20 -20.14 -32.59
N GLY A 360 -42.93 -20.60 -33.81
CA GLY A 360 -41.96 -21.66 -34.10
C GLY A 360 -40.51 -21.27 -33.78
N ASN A 361 -40.15 -19.99 -33.84
CA ASN A 361 -38.84 -19.51 -33.43
C ASN A 361 -38.70 -19.49 -31.90
N ILE A 362 -39.71 -18.95 -31.20
CA ILE A 362 -39.77 -18.92 -29.73
C ILE A 362 -39.70 -20.34 -29.15
N ALA A 363 -40.42 -21.28 -29.75
CA ALA A 363 -40.37 -22.68 -29.33
C ALA A 363 -38.97 -23.31 -29.48
N ARG A 364 -38.23 -22.96 -30.54
CA ARG A 364 -36.84 -23.41 -30.73
C ARG A 364 -35.90 -22.79 -29.71
N ASP A 365 -36.04 -21.50 -29.41
CA ASP A 365 -35.24 -20.82 -28.41
C ASP A 365 -35.50 -21.39 -27.00
N MET A 366 -36.75 -21.73 -26.68
CA MET A 366 -37.09 -22.42 -25.43
C MET A 366 -36.50 -23.83 -25.35
N ASP A 367 -36.47 -24.57 -26.45
CA ASP A 367 -35.83 -25.88 -26.52
C ASP A 367 -34.32 -25.77 -26.33
N TYR A 368 -33.69 -24.72 -26.89
CA TYR A 368 -32.28 -24.41 -26.70
C TYR A 368 -31.95 -24.12 -25.23
N VAL A 369 -32.71 -23.25 -24.57
CA VAL A 369 -32.53 -22.93 -23.14
C VAL A 369 -32.73 -24.18 -22.27
N ARG A 370 -33.69 -25.05 -22.61
CA ARG A 370 -33.91 -26.33 -21.91
C ARG A 370 -32.75 -27.31 -22.06
N ALA A 371 -32.20 -27.45 -23.27
CA ALA A 371 -31.05 -28.32 -23.53
C ALA A 371 -29.79 -27.80 -22.80
N GLN A 372 -29.55 -26.49 -22.84
CA GLN A 372 -28.47 -25.82 -22.09
C GLN A 372 -28.61 -26.05 -20.57
N SER A 373 -29.84 -25.98 -20.04
CA SER A 373 -30.15 -26.16 -18.62
C SER A 373 -29.74 -27.53 -18.04
N GLU A 374 -29.40 -28.52 -18.86
CA GLU A 374 -28.87 -29.81 -18.39
C GLU A 374 -27.40 -29.73 -17.94
N THR A 375 -26.64 -28.75 -18.44
CA THR A 375 -25.22 -28.56 -18.14
C THR A 375 -24.92 -27.23 -17.45
N ASP A 376 -25.66 -26.16 -17.77
CA ASP A 376 -25.58 -24.84 -17.15
C ASP A 376 -26.97 -24.38 -16.69
N PRO A 377 -27.28 -24.37 -15.37
CA PRO A 377 -28.66 -24.19 -14.92
C PRO A 377 -29.21 -22.81 -15.27
N THR A 378 -30.48 -22.78 -15.66
CA THR A 378 -31.20 -21.52 -15.87
C THR A 378 -31.47 -20.83 -14.53
N ALA A 379 -30.90 -19.63 -14.36
CA ALA A 379 -31.18 -18.77 -13.23
C ALA A 379 -32.35 -17.83 -13.52
N ILE A 380 -33.10 -17.41 -12.50
CA ILE A 380 -34.02 -16.28 -12.62
C ILE A 380 -33.18 -15.02 -12.34
N MET A 381 -33.11 -14.11 -13.29
CA MET A 381 -32.29 -12.90 -13.21
C MET A 381 -33.15 -11.63 -13.31
N ALA A 382 -32.83 -10.60 -12.55
CA ALA A 382 -33.34 -9.25 -12.79
C ALA A 382 -32.22 -8.22 -12.64
N ILE A 383 -32.29 -7.14 -13.43
CA ILE A 383 -31.28 -6.08 -13.41
C ILE A 383 -31.99 -4.73 -13.23
N ASN A 384 -31.62 -4.04 -12.16
CA ASN A 384 -32.11 -2.70 -11.83
C ASN A 384 -30.98 -1.70 -11.79
N PHE A 385 -31.28 -0.50 -12.24
CA PHE A 385 -30.35 0.62 -12.24
C PHE A 385 -30.94 1.79 -11.46
N ALA A 386 -30.07 2.56 -10.82
CA ALA A 386 -30.39 3.84 -10.21
C ALA A 386 -29.30 4.86 -10.54
N THR A 387 -29.68 6.12 -10.68
CA THR A 387 -28.77 7.26 -10.86
C THR A 387 -29.34 8.47 -10.13
N TRP A 388 -28.51 9.48 -9.89
CA TRP A 388 -28.91 10.66 -9.14
C TRP A 388 -28.23 11.94 -9.62
N GLY A 389 -28.77 13.07 -9.16
CA GLY A 389 -28.20 14.41 -9.34
C GLY A 389 -28.64 15.34 -8.20
N ASP A 390 -27.95 16.46 -8.04
CA ASP A 390 -28.27 17.47 -7.01
C ASP A 390 -29.52 18.28 -7.41
N THR A 391 -29.83 18.30 -8.71
CA THR A 391 -31.03 18.92 -9.27
C THR A 391 -31.86 17.92 -10.06
N LYS A 392 -33.17 18.18 -10.22
CA LYS A 392 -34.07 17.36 -11.05
C LYS A 392 -33.54 17.23 -12.49
N ASP A 393 -33.05 18.33 -13.06
CA ASP A 393 -32.57 18.36 -14.44
C ASP A 393 -31.27 17.58 -14.62
N GLU A 394 -30.38 17.61 -13.62
CA GLU A 394 -29.20 16.74 -13.61
C GLU A 394 -29.58 15.27 -13.49
N ALA A 395 -30.47 14.91 -12.56
CA ALA A 395 -30.94 13.53 -12.40
C ALA A 395 -31.60 12.99 -13.69
N LYS A 396 -32.44 13.79 -14.34
CA LYS A 396 -33.07 13.43 -15.63
C LYS A 396 -32.04 13.26 -16.75
N ARG A 397 -31.04 14.15 -16.84
CA ARG A 397 -29.95 14.04 -17.83
C ARG A 397 -29.11 12.78 -17.59
N ASN A 398 -28.74 12.52 -16.35
CA ASN A 398 -28.00 11.33 -15.94
C ASN A 398 -28.79 10.06 -16.26
N LEU A 399 -30.09 10.04 -15.94
CA LEU A 399 -30.99 8.93 -16.28
C LEU A 399 -31.10 8.71 -17.78
N ALA A 400 -31.25 9.76 -18.58
CA ALA A 400 -31.32 9.65 -20.04
C ALA A 400 -30.01 9.09 -20.64
N ALA A 401 -28.86 9.59 -20.18
CA ALA A 401 -27.56 9.11 -20.63
C ALA A 401 -27.31 7.65 -20.21
N LEU A 402 -27.68 7.27 -18.99
CA LEU A 402 -27.61 5.89 -18.51
C LEU A 402 -28.54 4.97 -19.32
N THR A 403 -29.78 5.40 -19.57
CA THR A 403 -30.75 4.68 -20.40
C THR A 403 -30.16 4.35 -21.78
N LYS A 404 -29.58 5.35 -22.45
CA LYS A 404 -28.96 5.20 -23.77
C LYS A 404 -27.77 4.22 -23.76
N ALA A 405 -26.96 4.25 -22.69
CA ALA A 405 -25.84 3.32 -22.54
C ALA A 405 -26.33 1.87 -22.35
N ILE A 406 -27.43 1.67 -21.62
CA ILE A 406 -28.04 0.35 -21.43
C ILE A 406 -28.68 -0.15 -22.73
N GLU A 407 -29.41 0.69 -23.47
CA GLU A 407 -29.97 0.32 -24.78
C GLU A 407 -28.87 -0.11 -25.78
N GLY A 408 -27.71 0.56 -25.73
CA GLY A 408 -26.53 0.17 -26.50
C GLY A 408 -25.82 -1.09 -26.00
N TRP A 409 -26.14 -1.58 -24.80
CA TRP A 409 -25.54 -2.77 -24.21
C TRP A 409 -26.19 -4.03 -24.76
N GLY A 410 -25.72 -4.45 -25.94
CA GLY A 410 -26.23 -5.64 -26.63
C GLY A 410 -27.66 -5.49 -27.16
N VAL A 411 -28.08 -4.26 -27.49
CA VAL A 411 -29.44 -3.96 -28.02
C VAL A 411 -30.51 -4.35 -27.00
N SER A 412 -30.34 -3.88 -25.76
CA SER A 412 -31.26 -4.16 -24.66
C SER A 412 -32.50 -3.24 -24.69
N GLY A 413 -33.60 -3.70 -24.09
CA GLY A 413 -34.79 -2.90 -23.84
C GLY A 413 -34.86 -2.47 -22.38
N VAL A 414 -35.41 -1.28 -22.11
CA VAL A 414 -35.42 -0.66 -20.78
C VAL A 414 -36.81 -0.14 -20.42
N SER A 415 -37.19 -0.32 -19.16
CA SER A 415 -38.44 0.23 -18.62
C SER A 415 -38.16 1.21 -17.49
N LYS A 416 -38.75 2.41 -17.60
CA LYS A 416 -38.74 3.43 -16.54
C LYS A 416 -39.99 3.36 -15.66
N THR A 417 -40.94 2.50 -16.03
CA THR A 417 -42.23 2.42 -15.37
C THR A 417 -42.14 1.42 -14.22
N TYR A 418 -42.04 1.94 -13.01
CA TYR A 418 -42.21 1.17 -11.78
C TYR A 418 -43.58 1.47 -11.20
N GLY A 419 -44.25 0.45 -10.64
CA GLY A 419 -45.51 0.68 -9.90
C GLY A 419 -45.30 1.58 -8.68
N ASN A 420 -44.12 1.55 -8.06
CA ASN A 420 -43.72 2.40 -6.95
C ASN A 420 -42.22 2.76 -7.09
N PRO A 421 -41.87 4.02 -7.44
CA PRO A 421 -40.47 4.44 -7.62
C PRO A 421 -39.60 4.31 -6.36
N GLY A 422 -40.20 4.48 -5.17
CA GLY A 422 -39.52 4.30 -3.89
C GLY A 422 -39.03 2.86 -3.70
N SER A 423 -39.83 1.86 -4.10
CA SER A 423 -39.43 0.46 -4.05
C SER A 423 -38.22 0.17 -4.95
N ALA A 424 -38.15 0.78 -6.13
CA ALA A 424 -37.03 0.62 -7.05
C ALA A 424 -35.71 1.18 -6.48
N LEU A 425 -35.77 2.36 -5.85
CA LEU A 425 -34.61 2.95 -5.19
C LEU A 425 -34.10 2.06 -4.04
N ILE A 426 -34.99 1.65 -3.13
CA ILE A 426 -34.62 0.82 -1.98
C ILE A 426 -34.09 -0.54 -2.41
N ALA A 427 -34.72 -1.17 -3.40
CA ALA A 427 -34.26 -2.44 -3.93
C ALA A 427 -32.89 -2.35 -4.59
N SER A 428 -32.44 -1.17 -5.04
CA SER A 428 -31.09 -0.98 -5.58
C SER A 428 -29.99 -1.04 -4.51
N VAL A 429 -30.30 -0.76 -3.24
CA VAL A 429 -29.34 -0.82 -2.13
C VAL A 429 -29.13 -2.28 -1.71
N PRO A 430 -27.88 -2.76 -1.56
CA PRO A 430 -27.62 -4.15 -1.18
C PRO A 430 -28.18 -4.45 0.22
N GLY A 431 -28.93 -5.54 0.37
CA GLY A 431 -29.37 -6.07 1.66
C GLY A 431 -30.59 -5.40 2.30
N LEU A 432 -31.07 -4.26 1.81
CA LEU A 432 -32.22 -3.57 2.43
C LEU A 432 -33.56 -4.31 2.25
N THR A 433 -33.74 -4.99 1.11
CA THR A 433 -34.97 -5.73 0.82
C THR A 433 -34.69 -6.97 -0.02
N THR A 434 -35.52 -7.98 0.19
CA THR A 434 -35.55 -9.19 -0.63
C THR A 434 -36.29 -9.00 -1.95
N ALA A 435 -37.02 -7.88 -2.11
CA ALA A 435 -37.76 -7.56 -3.32
C ALA A 435 -36.83 -7.42 -4.54
N THR A 436 -37.35 -7.85 -5.68
CA THR A 436 -36.71 -7.78 -6.99
C THR A 436 -37.66 -7.06 -7.94
N PRO A 437 -37.72 -5.71 -7.92
CA PRO A 437 -38.55 -4.96 -8.85
C PRO A 437 -38.00 -5.11 -10.29
N GLY A 438 -38.86 -4.99 -11.31
CA GLY A 438 -38.45 -5.09 -12.72
C GLY A 438 -38.76 -6.44 -13.38
N SER A 439 -38.42 -6.56 -14.66
CA SER A 439 -38.71 -7.75 -15.47
C SER A 439 -37.77 -8.91 -15.10
N LEU A 440 -38.35 -10.11 -15.02
CA LEU A 440 -37.60 -11.34 -14.77
C LEU A 440 -37.11 -11.94 -16.10
N HIS A 441 -35.84 -12.29 -16.10
CA HIS A 441 -35.11 -12.93 -17.20
C HIS A 441 -34.69 -14.33 -16.81
N TYR A 442 -34.40 -15.18 -17.79
CA TYR A 442 -34.06 -16.58 -17.55
C TYR A 442 -32.81 -17.03 -18.32
N PRO A 443 -31.64 -16.38 -18.11
CA PRO A 443 -30.42 -16.78 -18.80
C PRO A 443 -29.83 -18.09 -18.23
N PRO A 444 -29.00 -18.80 -19.00
CA PRO A 444 -28.00 -19.70 -18.43
C PRO A 444 -27.17 -18.96 -17.37
N LEU A 445 -26.87 -19.64 -16.26
CA LEU A 445 -26.18 -19.00 -15.13
C LEU A 445 -24.82 -18.42 -15.55
N SER A 446 -24.05 -19.10 -16.39
CA SER A 446 -22.75 -18.62 -16.86
C SER A 446 -22.85 -17.31 -17.67
N GLU A 447 -23.88 -17.16 -18.51
CA GLU A 447 -24.12 -15.93 -19.29
C GLU A 447 -24.50 -14.76 -18.40
N GLY A 448 -25.32 -15.01 -17.37
CA GLY A 448 -25.66 -14.00 -16.39
C GLY A 448 -24.46 -13.57 -15.54
N LEU A 449 -23.65 -14.53 -15.09
CA LEU A 449 -22.42 -14.26 -14.32
C LEU A 449 -21.39 -13.46 -15.12
N ARG A 450 -21.30 -13.66 -16.44
CA ARG A 450 -20.43 -12.88 -17.35
C ARG A 450 -20.77 -11.39 -17.36
N MET A 451 -22.01 -11.02 -17.05
CA MET A 451 -22.45 -9.63 -17.01
C MET A 451 -22.03 -8.90 -15.72
N LEU A 452 -21.37 -9.58 -14.78
CA LEU A 452 -21.00 -9.04 -13.47
C LEU A 452 -19.68 -8.27 -13.47
N PRO A 453 -19.50 -7.34 -12.51
CA PRO A 453 -18.32 -6.47 -12.42
C PRO A 453 -17.08 -7.17 -11.85
N PHE A 454 -16.84 -8.44 -12.20
CA PHE A 454 -15.72 -9.22 -11.66
C PHE A 454 -14.36 -8.85 -12.26
N GLU A 455 -14.32 -8.21 -13.43
CA GLU A 455 -13.08 -7.71 -14.04
C GLU A 455 -12.55 -6.39 -13.43
N ARG A 456 -13.26 -5.78 -12.46
CA ARG A 456 -12.81 -4.52 -11.84
C ARG A 456 -11.53 -4.75 -11.04
N PRO A 457 -10.46 -3.94 -11.18
CA PRO A 457 -9.19 -4.15 -10.48
C PRO A 457 -9.30 -3.95 -8.96
N ALA A 458 -8.41 -4.55 -8.16
CA ALA A 458 -8.42 -4.41 -6.70
C ALA A 458 -7.04 -4.17 -6.09
N SER A 459 -7.01 -3.38 -5.02
CA SER A 459 -5.85 -3.26 -4.14
C SER A 459 -6.07 -4.05 -2.86
N PRO A 460 -5.11 -4.88 -2.42
CA PRO A 460 -5.19 -5.58 -1.14
C PRO A 460 -4.98 -4.65 0.08
N TRP A 461 -4.60 -3.39 -0.11
CA TRP A 461 -4.27 -2.43 0.96
C TRP A 461 -5.39 -1.44 1.27
N HIS A 462 -6.64 -1.81 1.01
CA HIS A 462 -7.79 -0.95 1.28
C HIS A 462 -7.80 -0.43 2.73
N GLY A 463 -7.95 0.88 2.91
CA GLY A 463 -7.94 1.57 4.21
C GLY A 463 -6.59 1.62 4.94
N LYS A 464 -5.51 1.04 4.39
CA LYS A 464 -4.18 0.97 5.02
C LYS A 464 -3.04 1.49 4.14
N GLY A 465 -3.34 1.96 2.93
CA GLY A 465 -2.35 2.51 2.02
C GLY A 465 -1.78 3.85 2.51
N ASN A 466 -0.47 4.02 2.40
CA ASN A 466 0.20 5.30 2.65
C ASN A 466 0.48 6.08 1.34
N ILE A 467 0.32 5.44 0.18
CA ILE A 467 0.33 6.05 -1.16
C ILE A 467 -0.95 5.65 -1.88
N ASN A 468 -1.45 6.52 -2.76
CA ASN A 468 -2.57 6.21 -3.63
C ASN A 468 -2.17 6.35 -5.11
N PHE A 469 -2.33 5.26 -5.86
CA PHE A 469 -2.28 5.24 -7.31
C PHE A 469 -3.70 5.21 -7.88
N ILE A 470 -3.82 5.32 -9.21
CA ILE A 470 -5.08 5.07 -9.89
C ILE A 470 -4.90 4.04 -11.00
N THR A 471 -5.91 3.24 -11.27
CA THR A 471 -5.92 2.32 -12.40
C THR A 471 -6.16 3.09 -13.71
N LEU A 472 -5.90 2.46 -14.87
CA LEU A 472 -6.09 3.10 -16.18
C LEU A 472 -7.52 3.64 -16.39
N ASP A 473 -8.50 2.91 -15.86
CA ASP A 473 -9.94 3.20 -15.95
C ASP A 473 -10.47 4.06 -14.77
N GLY A 474 -9.60 4.51 -13.88
CA GLY A 474 -9.90 5.52 -12.87
C GLY A 474 -10.50 4.98 -11.58
N LYS A 475 -10.04 3.82 -11.10
CA LYS A 475 -10.30 3.33 -9.73
C LYS A 475 -9.12 3.66 -8.82
N LEU A 476 -9.40 4.01 -7.57
CA LEU A 476 -8.35 4.25 -6.57
C LEU A 476 -7.62 2.94 -6.24
N PHE A 477 -6.30 3.01 -6.15
CA PHE A 477 -5.45 1.88 -5.80
C PHE A 477 -4.50 2.29 -4.65
N PRO A 478 -4.90 2.11 -3.39
CA PRO A 478 -4.03 2.31 -2.25
C PRO A 478 -2.83 1.35 -2.30
N TYR A 479 -1.66 1.78 -1.86
CA TYR A 479 -0.48 0.94 -1.70
C TYR A 479 0.18 1.24 -0.36
N GLN A 480 0.67 0.20 0.31
CA GLN A 480 1.33 0.31 1.60
C GLN A 480 2.77 -0.20 1.51
N ILE A 481 3.77 0.68 1.69
CA ILE A 481 5.17 0.23 1.81
C ILE A 481 5.34 -0.63 3.07
N ALA A 482 6.23 -1.61 3.06
CA ALA A 482 6.53 -2.48 4.21
C ALA A 482 5.24 -3.05 4.86
N SER A 483 4.37 -3.62 4.03
CA SER A 483 3.06 -4.09 4.47
C SER A 483 3.14 -5.46 5.14
N PRO A 484 2.42 -5.71 6.25
CA PRO A 484 2.33 -7.05 6.85
C PRO A 484 1.64 -8.09 5.94
N LEU A 485 1.02 -7.64 4.84
CA LEU A 485 0.50 -8.50 3.77
C LEU A 485 1.60 -9.09 2.89
N GLN A 486 2.84 -8.61 2.98
CA GLN A 486 3.97 -9.13 2.22
C GLN A 486 4.88 -9.97 3.11
N GLU A 487 5.58 -10.92 2.49
CA GLU A 487 6.53 -11.79 3.19
C GLU A 487 7.90 -11.15 3.39
N LYS A 488 8.32 -10.26 2.49
CA LYS A 488 9.51 -9.43 2.66
C LYS A 488 9.20 -8.01 2.23
N PHE A 489 10.10 -7.11 2.59
CA PHE A 489 9.98 -5.68 2.29
C PHE A 489 10.99 -5.29 1.22
N THR A 490 11.05 -6.09 0.14
CA THR A 490 11.98 -5.92 -0.97
C THR A 490 11.24 -5.37 -2.18
N ASP A 491 11.58 -4.15 -2.57
CA ASP A 491 10.96 -3.45 -3.69
C ASP A 491 11.95 -3.26 -4.83
N VAL A 492 11.52 -3.49 -6.06
CA VAL A 492 12.32 -3.31 -7.28
C VAL A 492 11.61 -2.31 -8.19
N ILE A 493 12.33 -1.29 -8.66
CA ILE A 493 11.82 -0.26 -9.56
C ILE A 493 12.66 -0.28 -10.84
N THR A 494 12.03 -0.54 -11.98
CA THR A 494 12.70 -0.56 -13.29
C THR A 494 12.15 0.50 -14.23
N GLY A 495 13.00 1.11 -15.04
CA GLY A 495 12.58 2.06 -16.06
C GLY A 495 13.72 2.78 -16.76
N VAL A 496 13.57 2.96 -18.08
CA VAL A 496 14.52 3.75 -18.89
C VAL A 496 14.45 5.25 -18.54
N PRO A 497 15.49 6.05 -18.86
CA PRO A 497 15.47 7.50 -18.66
C PRO A 497 14.20 8.16 -19.26
N GLY A 498 13.67 9.17 -18.56
CA GLY A 498 12.43 9.86 -18.96
C GLY A 498 11.12 9.08 -18.72
N SER A 499 11.18 7.83 -18.24
CA SER A 499 9.99 7.01 -17.97
C SER A 499 9.22 7.40 -16.70
N GLY A 500 9.74 8.31 -15.86
CA GLY A 500 9.16 8.66 -14.56
C GLY A 500 9.64 7.82 -13.37
N LYS A 501 10.64 6.95 -13.56
CA LYS A 501 11.28 6.11 -12.53
C LYS A 501 11.64 6.89 -11.26
N SER A 502 12.41 7.97 -11.39
CA SER A 502 12.91 8.76 -10.26
C SER A 502 11.77 9.44 -9.48
N VAL A 503 10.73 9.92 -10.16
CA VAL A 503 9.54 10.50 -9.50
C VAL A 503 8.80 9.44 -8.69
N LEU A 504 8.62 8.22 -9.23
CA LEU A 504 7.99 7.13 -8.50
C LEU A 504 8.84 6.69 -7.30
N ALA A 505 10.15 6.52 -7.48
CA ALA A 505 11.08 6.16 -6.41
C ALA A 505 11.09 7.19 -5.29
N ASN A 506 11.16 8.49 -5.63
CA ASN A 506 11.15 9.57 -4.67
C ASN A 506 9.81 9.64 -3.92
N ARG A 507 8.68 9.40 -4.59
CA ARG A 507 7.36 9.30 -3.94
C ARG A 507 7.30 8.14 -2.95
N LEU A 508 7.84 6.98 -3.33
CA LEU A 508 7.92 5.80 -2.45
C LEU A 508 8.77 6.09 -1.21
N ASN A 509 9.91 6.74 -1.36
CA ASN A 509 10.80 7.12 -0.27
C ASN A 509 10.14 8.15 0.67
N LEU A 510 9.54 9.22 0.13
CA LEU A 510 8.82 10.23 0.92
C LEU A 510 7.69 9.61 1.74
N SER A 511 7.00 8.59 1.21
CA SER A 511 5.87 7.97 1.89
C SER A 511 6.18 7.28 3.22
N SER A 512 7.47 7.01 3.49
CA SER A 512 7.94 6.50 4.79
C SER A 512 7.56 7.44 5.95
N ILE A 513 7.56 8.74 5.71
CA ILE A 513 7.23 9.77 6.71
C ILE A 513 5.78 9.64 7.17
N TYR A 514 4.87 9.24 6.27
CA TYR A 514 3.45 9.09 6.60
C TYR A 514 3.17 7.91 7.54
N ARG A 515 4.15 7.02 7.76
CA ARG A 515 4.05 5.89 8.69
C ARG A 515 4.68 6.17 10.05
N ALA A 516 5.43 7.25 10.17
CA ALA A 516 6.10 7.58 11.41
C ALA A 516 5.10 8.04 12.48
N ASP A 517 5.39 7.68 13.74
CA ASP A 517 4.57 8.06 14.88
C ASP A 517 5.10 9.36 15.52
N LYS A 518 6.30 9.30 16.14
CA LYS A 518 6.86 10.42 16.92
C LYS A 518 8.13 11.05 16.35
N LYS A 519 8.94 10.28 15.63
CA LYS A 519 10.23 10.71 15.08
C LYS A 519 10.26 10.47 13.58
N LEU A 520 11.12 11.21 12.87
CA LEU A 520 11.37 10.95 11.46
C LEU A 520 11.78 9.47 11.29
N PRO A 521 11.30 8.79 10.24
CA PRO A 521 11.68 7.41 10.00
C PRO A 521 13.15 7.34 9.62
N TYR A 522 13.78 6.21 9.94
CA TYR A 522 15.08 5.87 9.39
C TYR A 522 14.97 5.63 7.88
N LEU A 523 15.55 6.53 7.09
CA LEU A 523 15.57 6.46 5.63
C LEU A 523 16.98 6.74 5.14
N THR A 524 17.60 5.74 4.50
CA THR A 524 18.87 5.92 3.82
C THR A 524 18.72 5.77 2.32
N ILE A 525 19.27 6.73 1.57
CA ILE A 525 19.28 6.73 0.11
C ILE A 525 20.74 6.74 -0.36
N ILE A 526 21.13 5.73 -1.13
CA ILE A 526 22.41 5.63 -1.81
C ILE A 526 22.15 5.88 -3.30
N ASP A 527 22.71 6.98 -3.80
CA ASP A 527 22.35 7.56 -5.09
C ASP A 527 23.60 7.92 -5.89
N LYS A 528 23.44 8.06 -7.21
CA LYS A 528 24.47 8.57 -8.11
C LYS A 528 23.88 9.73 -8.91
N GLY A 529 24.20 10.98 -8.54
CA GLY A 529 23.82 12.16 -9.32
C GLY A 529 22.62 12.95 -8.79
N TYR A 530 22.51 13.12 -7.48
CA TYR A 530 21.54 14.00 -6.81
C TYR A 530 20.05 13.75 -7.13
N SER A 531 19.63 12.58 -7.60
CA SER A 531 18.23 12.27 -7.90
C SER A 531 17.33 12.36 -6.65
N ALA A 532 17.89 12.06 -5.48
CA ALA A 532 17.19 12.04 -4.20
C ALA A 532 17.31 13.32 -3.37
N LYS A 533 18.18 14.28 -3.76
CA LYS A 533 18.43 15.52 -3.01
C LYS A 533 17.16 16.32 -2.72
N GLY A 534 16.21 16.32 -3.67
CA GLY A 534 14.92 17.02 -3.52
C GLY A 534 14.10 16.58 -2.31
N ILE A 535 14.26 15.34 -1.83
CA ILE A 535 13.60 14.86 -0.61
C ILE A 535 14.24 15.51 0.63
N ALA A 536 15.56 15.49 0.74
CA ALA A 536 16.26 16.12 1.87
C ALA A 536 16.00 17.62 1.90
N ASP A 537 16.08 18.30 0.75
CA ASP A 537 15.82 19.74 0.64
C ASP A 537 14.38 20.06 1.07
N LEU A 538 13.40 19.28 0.60
CA LEU A 538 12.00 19.44 1.00
C LEU A 538 11.83 19.28 2.51
N ILE A 539 12.27 18.17 3.09
CA ILE A 539 12.01 17.90 4.50
C ILE A 539 12.81 18.86 5.40
N SER A 540 14.06 19.18 5.04
CA SER A 540 14.90 20.13 5.79
C SER A 540 14.29 21.53 5.82
N ALA A 541 13.73 21.99 4.69
CA ALA A 541 13.06 23.29 4.63
C ALA A 541 11.79 23.34 5.48
N GLU A 542 11.01 22.25 5.51
CA GLU A 542 9.73 22.18 6.21
C GLU A 542 9.84 21.70 7.67
N LEU A 543 11.04 21.35 8.14
CA LEU A 543 11.34 21.01 9.53
C LEU A 543 11.73 22.25 10.36
N PRO A 544 11.38 22.26 11.67
CA PRO A 544 11.91 23.24 12.61
C PRO A 544 13.45 23.22 12.65
N SER A 545 14.06 24.40 12.84
CA SER A 545 15.53 24.59 12.81
C SER A 545 16.27 23.62 13.72
N GLU A 546 15.73 23.37 14.91
CA GLU A 546 16.28 22.51 15.94
C GLU A 546 16.22 21.02 15.58
N LYS A 547 15.44 20.60 14.57
CA LYS A 547 15.35 19.21 14.11
C LYS A 547 16.09 18.94 12.79
N ARG A 548 16.59 19.98 12.11
CA ARG A 548 17.27 19.84 10.81
C ARG A 548 18.52 18.95 10.88
N HIS A 549 19.17 18.86 12.03
CA HIS A 549 20.31 17.97 12.27
C HIS A 549 19.97 16.47 12.10
N GLN A 550 18.69 16.10 12.08
CA GLN A 550 18.23 14.72 11.83
C GLN A 550 18.32 14.34 10.34
N ILE A 551 18.64 15.28 9.46
CA ILE A 551 18.82 15.05 8.03
C ILE A 551 20.29 15.31 7.68
N ALA A 552 20.90 14.36 7.00
CA ALA A 552 22.25 14.49 6.49
C ALA A 552 22.29 14.12 4.99
N SER A 553 22.88 15.00 4.19
CA SER A 553 23.17 14.75 2.78
C SER A 553 24.66 14.92 2.57
N ILE A 554 25.31 13.89 2.05
CA ILE A 554 26.77 13.81 1.93
C ILE A 554 27.10 13.39 0.50
N THR A 555 28.01 14.13 -0.12
CA THR A 555 28.71 13.67 -1.32
C THR A 555 30.01 13.02 -0.88
N LEU A 556 30.14 11.73 -1.14
CA LEU A 556 31.36 11.00 -0.77
C LEU A 556 32.48 11.41 -1.72
N ASN A 557 33.64 11.76 -1.14
CA ASN A 557 34.87 12.06 -1.87
C ASN A 557 36.01 11.22 -1.31
N ASN A 558 36.90 10.74 -2.17
CA ASN A 558 38.00 9.89 -1.76
C ASN A 558 39.18 10.69 -1.23
N ASP A 559 39.00 11.35 -0.08
CA ASP A 559 40.00 12.20 0.56
C ASP A 559 39.93 12.11 2.10
N GLU A 560 40.96 12.63 2.77
CA GLU A 560 41.09 12.56 4.23
C GLU A 560 40.04 13.41 4.98
N SER A 561 39.52 14.48 4.37
CA SER A 561 38.51 15.34 5.00
C SER A 561 37.11 14.73 5.06
N HIS A 562 36.88 13.67 4.27
CA HIS A 562 35.66 12.86 4.30
C HIS A 562 35.90 11.47 4.92
N CYS A 563 37.01 11.29 5.65
CA CYS A 563 37.35 9.98 6.20
C CYS A 563 36.32 9.48 7.23
N ILE A 564 35.82 8.25 7.02
CA ILE A 564 35.08 7.46 8.00
C ILE A 564 35.78 6.10 8.15
N ASN A 565 36.28 5.85 9.34
CA ASN A 565 37.02 4.65 9.66
C ASN A 565 36.10 3.41 9.64
N ILE A 566 36.40 2.44 8.76
CA ILE A 566 35.68 1.15 8.69
C ILE A 566 35.87 0.28 9.93
N CYS A 567 36.80 0.65 10.83
CA CYS A 567 37.09 -0.03 12.08
C CYS A 567 36.42 0.62 13.30
N ASP A 568 35.52 1.59 13.10
CA ASP A 568 34.78 2.17 14.22
C ASP A 568 33.88 1.15 14.94
N THR A 569 33.83 1.25 16.26
CA THR A 569 32.94 0.46 17.14
C THR A 569 31.83 1.31 17.75
N GLN A 570 30.78 0.69 18.26
CA GLN A 570 29.73 1.42 18.98
C GLN A 570 30.31 2.17 20.19
N LEU A 571 29.73 3.32 20.58
CA LEU A 571 30.23 4.12 21.71
C LEU A 571 30.43 3.27 22.97
N GLY A 572 31.62 3.29 23.56
CA GLY A 572 31.98 2.48 24.72
C GLY A 572 32.24 1.00 24.43
N SER A 573 32.17 0.54 23.18
CA SER A 573 32.51 -0.84 22.81
C SER A 573 33.97 -0.95 22.41
N ARG A 574 34.72 -1.80 23.09
CA ARG A 574 36.14 -2.06 22.77
C ARG A 574 36.31 -3.11 21.67
N TYR A 575 35.23 -3.80 21.34
CA TYR A 575 35.16 -4.85 20.34
C TYR A 575 34.03 -4.57 19.35
N LEU A 576 34.13 -5.19 18.17
CA LEU A 576 33.08 -5.14 17.16
C LEU A 576 31.87 -5.95 17.62
N THR A 577 30.67 -5.50 17.21
CA THR A 577 29.50 -6.38 17.19
C THR A 577 29.66 -7.47 16.13
N GLN A 578 28.85 -8.52 16.20
CA GLN A 578 28.85 -9.61 15.21
C GLN A 578 28.69 -9.09 13.77
N PHE A 579 27.81 -8.11 13.55
CA PHE A 579 27.57 -7.54 12.21
C PHE A 579 28.70 -6.62 11.74
N GLU A 580 29.27 -5.81 12.64
CA GLU A 580 30.44 -4.97 12.34
C GLU A 580 31.66 -5.84 12.01
N GLU A 581 31.83 -6.97 12.69
CA GLU A 581 32.91 -7.94 12.39
C GLU A 581 32.74 -8.60 11.02
N VAL A 582 31.52 -9.02 10.65
CA VAL A 582 31.22 -9.57 9.33
C VAL A 582 31.54 -8.54 8.23
N PHE A 583 31.10 -7.30 8.41
CA PHE A 583 31.37 -6.21 7.47
C PHE A 583 32.87 -5.95 7.32
N LEU A 584 33.61 -5.78 8.42
CA LEU A 584 35.04 -5.47 8.37
C LEU A 584 35.81 -6.59 7.67
N LYS A 585 35.49 -7.85 7.97
CA LYS A 585 36.10 -8.99 7.27
C LYS A 585 35.77 -8.98 5.78
N GLN A 586 34.54 -8.63 5.39
CA GLN A 586 34.18 -8.51 3.97
C GLN A 586 34.99 -7.42 3.27
N MET A 587 35.14 -6.23 3.88
CA MET A 587 35.97 -5.15 3.33
C MET A 587 37.43 -5.57 3.18
N LEU A 588 38.03 -6.13 4.24
CA LEU A 588 39.43 -6.58 4.21
C LEU A 588 39.66 -7.70 3.20
N ASN A 589 38.73 -8.64 3.04
CA ASN A 589 38.80 -9.65 1.98
C ASN A 589 38.63 -9.02 0.58
N ALA A 590 37.78 -8.00 0.42
CA ALA A 590 37.58 -7.32 -0.84
C ALA A 590 38.85 -6.61 -1.33
N PHE A 591 39.69 -6.09 -0.43
CA PHE A 591 41.00 -5.53 -0.76
C PHE A 591 41.98 -6.56 -1.33
N CYS A 592 41.75 -7.85 -1.07
CA CYS A 592 42.58 -8.95 -1.56
C CYS A 592 42.02 -9.62 -2.83
N ILE A 593 40.92 -9.11 -3.40
CA ILE A 593 40.35 -9.65 -4.64
C ILE A 593 41.27 -9.31 -5.81
N ASP A 594 41.64 -10.32 -6.59
CA ASP A 594 42.26 -10.10 -7.88
C ASP A 594 41.17 -9.73 -8.91
N PRO A 595 41.22 -8.52 -9.50
CA PRO A 595 40.20 -8.06 -10.46
C PRO A 595 40.03 -8.97 -11.68
N ALA A 596 41.05 -9.74 -12.07
CA ALA A 596 40.99 -10.62 -13.24
C ALA A 596 40.13 -11.86 -13.01
N ILE A 597 40.16 -12.41 -11.78
CA ILE A 597 39.43 -13.63 -11.40
C ILE A 597 38.21 -13.36 -10.50
N GLY A 598 38.08 -12.15 -9.95
CA GLY A 598 36.93 -11.73 -9.14
C GLY A 598 36.91 -12.30 -7.72
N GLN A 599 37.96 -13.00 -7.30
CA GLN A 599 38.14 -13.57 -5.96
C GLN A 599 39.59 -13.43 -5.49
N PRO A 600 39.88 -13.57 -4.18
CA PRO A 600 41.25 -13.67 -3.72
C PRO A 600 41.92 -14.96 -4.25
N PRO A 601 43.20 -14.93 -4.66
CA PRO A 601 43.88 -16.09 -5.24
C PRO A 601 43.95 -17.35 -4.34
N ASP A 602 43.87 -17.18 -3.01
CA ASP A 602 43.64 -18.26 -2.04
C ASP A 602 42.63 -17.79 -0.98
N ALA A 603 41.35 -17.83 -1.35
CA ALA A 603 40.27 -17.28 -0.53
C ALA A 603 40.18 -17.90 0.88
N MET A 604 40.53 -19.18 1.06
CA MET A 604 40.48 -19.84 2.37
C MET A 604 41.59 -19.31 3.29
N SER A 605 42.83 -19.32 2.82
CA SER A 605 43.97 -18.85 3.64
C SER A 605 43.88 -17.35 3.93
N VAL A 606 43.50 -16.55 2.93
CA VAL A 606 43.27 -15.11 3.10
C VAL A 606 42.17 -14.86 4.14
N GLY A 607 41.04 -15.56 4.06
CA GLY A 607 39.94 -15.42 5.01
C GLY A 607 40.32 -15.78 6.46
N GLN A 608 41.17 -16.80 6.65
CA GLN A 608 41.69 -17.18 7.97
C GLN A 608 42.62 -16.10 8.55
N ILE A 609 43.52 -15.55 7.74
CA ILE A 609 44.44 -14.48 8.15
C ILE A 609 43.66 -13.22 8.51
N VAL A 610 42.72 -12.80 7.66
CA VAL A 610 41.83 -11.66 7.91
C VAL A 610 41.09 -11.85 9.24
N SER A 611 40.55 -13.04 9.49
CA SER A 611 39.83 -13.30 10.75
C SER A 611 40.75 -13.23 11.98
N LYS A 612 41.97 -13.75 11.86
CA LYS A 612 42.93 -13.78 12.97
C LYS A 612 43.48 -12.39 13.27
N VAL A 613 43.86 -11.62 12.24
CA VAL A 613 44.39 -10.25 12.40
C VAL A 613 43.34 -9.34 13.02
N VAL A 614 42.07 -9.45 12.59
CA VAL A 614 40.95 -8.70 13.22
C VAL A 614 40.86 -9.00 14.71
N SER A 615 40.85 -10.29 15.10
CA SER A 615 40.78 -10.61 16.54
C SER A 615 41.98 -10.09 17.33
N ASN A 616 43.19 -10.16 16.77
CA ASN A 616 44.40 -9.72 17.47
C ASN A 616 44.43 -8.20 17.65
N VAL A 617 44.15 -7.44 16.60
CA VAL A 617 44.21 -5.97 16.61
C VAL A 617 43.23 -5.38 17.63
N TYR A 618 41.97 -5.83 17.65
CA TYR A 618 41.00 -5.32 18.63
C TYR A 618 41.36 -5.71 20.07
N LYS A 619 41.89 -6.93 20.31
CA LYS A 619 42.39 -7.31 21.64
C LYS A 619 43.55 -6.44 22.09
N ALA A 620 44.47 -6.14 21.17
CA ALA A 620 45.64 -5.31 21.43
C ALA A 620 45.23 -3.86 21.74
N LYS A 621 44.34 -3.26 20.95
CA LYS A 621 43.88 -1.87 21.15
C LYS A 621 42.92 -1.69 22.34
N ALA A 622 42.24 -2.76 22.76
CA ALA A 622 41.41 -2.73 23.95
C ALA A 622 42.22 -2.75 25.26
N HIS A 623 43.42 -3.35 25.25
CA HIS A 623 44.22 -3.60 26.47
C HIS A 623 45.70 -3.24 26.28
N SER A 624 46.49 -4.16 25.70
CA SER A 624 47.96 -4.17 25.79
C SER A 624 48.67 -3.08 25.00
N SER A 625 47.97 -2.42 24.06
CA SER A 625 48.51 -1.38 23.18
C SER A 625 47.46 -0.28 22.92
N ALA A 626 46.66 0.04 23.94
CA ALA A 626 45.70 1.13 23.87
C ALA A 626 46.39 2.45 23.51
N ASN A 627 45.76 3.26 22.65
CA ASN A 627 46.33 4.52 22.19
C ASN A 627 46.35 5.55 23.34
N LEU A 628 47.51 6.18 23.56
CA LEU A 628 47.68 7.24 24.56
C LEU A 628 47.00 8.53 24.12
N PHE A 629 46.38 9.20 25.10
CA PHE A 629 45.68 10.46 24.91
C PHE A 629 46.62 11.59 24.47
N LYS A 630 46.11 12.50 23.64
CA LYS A 630 46.81 13.73 23.22
C LYS A 630 45.81 14.88 23.15
N TYR A 631 46.23 16.09 23.52
CA TYR A 631 45.44 17.32 23.41
C TYR A 631 45.39 17.87 21.97
N ASN A 632 44.90 17.10 21.01
CA ASN A 632 44.92 17.44 19.59
C ASN A 632 43.55 17.84 19.00
N ASP A 633 42.44 17.67 19.73
CA ASP A 633 41.09 17.90 19.21
C ASP A 633 40.35 19.00 20.02
N PRO A 634 39.92 20.11 19.41
CA PRO A 634 39.25 21.20 20.10
C PRO A 634 37.96 20.79 20.84
N VAL A 635 37.16 19.89 20.25
CA VAL A 635 35.87 19.46 20.84
C VAL A 635 36.10 18.74 22.16
N ILE A 636 37.15 17.92 22.21
CA ILE A 636 37.53 17.15 23.39
C ILE A 636 38.13 18.08 24.43
N ASN A 637 39.04 18.97 24.00
CA ASN A 637 39.73 19.91 24.89
C ASN A 637 38.74 20.87 25.58
N GLU A 638 37.72 21.35 24.87
CA GLU A 638 36.66 22.18 25.41
C GLU A 638 35.78 21.38 26.38
N ALA A 639 35.33 20.19 25.99
CA ALA A 639 34.51 19.34 26.86
C ALA A 639 35.23 18.94 28.16
N LEU A 640 36.55 18.71 28.12
CA LEU A 640 37.35 18.42 29.32
C LEU A 640 37.37 19.61 30.30
N LYS A 641 37.41 20.84 29.80
CA LYS A 641 37.35 22.07 30.61
C LYS A 641 35.94 22.31 31.17
N GLU A 642 34.91 22.21 30.32
CA GLU A 642 33.52 22.45 30.72
C GLU A 642 32.99 21.40 31.71
N SER A 643 33.42 20.15 31.55
CA SER A 643 33.09 19.07 32.49
C SER A 643 33.83 19.16 33.83
N GLY A 644 34.88 20.00 33.91
CA GLY A 644 35.78 20.13 35.06
C GLY A 644 36.73 18.95 35.25
N LEU A 645 36.85 18.06 34.27
CA LEU A 645 37.73 16.88 34.33
C LEU A 645 39.21 17.25 34.31
N ASP A 646 39.55 18.36 33.65
CA ASP A 646 40.90 18.92 33.64
C ASP A 646 41.46 19.18 35.06
N LYS A 647 40.63 19.79 35.91
CA LYS A 647 40.95 20.09 37.31
C LYS A 647 40.81 18.87 38.22
N GLU A 648 39.83 18.01 37.96
CA GLU A 648 39.56 16.82 38.78
C GLU A 648 40.68 15.78 38.68
N LEU A 649 41.21 15.55 37.48
CA LEU A 649 42.17 14.47 37.21
C LEU A 649 43.63 14.95 37.22
N GLY A 650 43.88 16.22 36.89
CA GLY A 650 45.22 16.83 36.85
C GLY A 650 46.08 16.39 35.65
N GLU A 651 47.10 17.18 35.32
CA GLU A 651 47.97 16.95 34.14
C GLU A 651 48.70 15.61 34.18
N ASP A 652 49.23 15.21 35.35
CA ASP A 652 49.95 13.94 35.56
C ASP A 652 49.15 12.69 35.18
N TRP A 653 47.81 12.77 35.24
CA TRP A 653 46.92 11.69 34.81
C TRP A 653 46.81 11.65 33.29
N PHE A 654 46.60 12.81 32.65
CA PHE A 654 46.44 12.90 31.20
C PHE A 654 47.71 12.52 30.41
N GLU A 655 48.90 12.69 30.98
CA GLU A 655 50.15 12.23 30.36
C GLU A 655 50.24 10.70 30.20
N ARG A 656 49.53 9.95 31.05
CA ARG A 656 49.52 8.47 31.07
C ARG A 656 48.19 7.88 30.62
N ALA A 657 47.15 8.70 30.52
CA ALA A 657 45.82 8.26 30.16
C ALA A 657 45.77 7.73 28.72
N THR A 658 44.92 6.72 28.55
CA THR A 658 44.52 6.22 27.24
C THR A 658 43.30 6.97 26.74
N TRP A 659 43.10 6.97 25.42
CA TRP A 659 41.87 7.50 24.82
C TRP A 659 40.60 6.83 25.38
N TRP A 660 40.64 5.52 25.68
CA TRP A 660 39.51 4.80 26.27
C TRP A 660 39.11 5.34 27.65
N GLU A 661 40.09 5.69 28.49
CA GLU A 661 39.80 6.27 29.81
C GLU A 661 39.18 7.67 29.68
N VAL A 662 39.65 8.48 28.74
CA VAL A 662 39.07 9.80 28.46
C VAL A 662 37.63 9.68 27.96
N VAL A 663 37.36 8.72 27.06
CA VAL A 663 35.99 8.40 26.58
C VAL A 663 35.08 8.05 27.75
N ASP A 664 35.52 7.17 28.64
CA ASP A 664 34.75 6.75 29.81
C ASP A 664 34.44 7.92 30.76
N LYS A 665 35.41 8.81 31.00
CA LYS A 665 35.24 9.98 31.87
C LYS A 665 34.26 11.00 31.27
N LEU A 666 34.38 11.30 29.98
CA LEU A 666 33.47 12.20 29.27
C LEU A 666 32.04 11.63 29.22
N PHE A 667 31.90 10.33 28.97
CA PHE A 667 30.61 9.65 28.98
C PHE A 667 29.95 9.71 30.36
N ALA A 668 30.70 9.45 31.44
CA ALA A 668 30.19 9.53 32.81
C ALA A 668 29.69 10.94 33.19
N LYS A 669 30.28 11.99 32.61
CA LYS A 669 29.83 13.39 32.76
C LYS A 669 28.70 13.77 31.79
N LYS A 670 28.18 12.83 30.99
CA LYS A 670 27.13 13.00 29.96
C LYS A 670 27.52 13.85 28.75
N TYR A 671 28.82 14.03 28.49
CA TYR A 671 29.32 14.69 27.28
C TYR A 671 29.41 13.68 26.12
N LEU A 672 28.25 13.19 25.66
CA LEU A 672 28.14 12.07 24.71
C LEU A 672 28.83 12.34 23.36
N HIS A 673 28.69 13.56 22.84
CA HIS A 673 29.31 13.95 21.57
C HIS A 673 30.84 13.92 21.69
N ALA A 674 31.40 14.59 22.70
CA ALA A 674 32.84 14.60 22.94
C ALA A 674 33.40 13.19 23.24
N ALA A 675 32.66 12.35 23.97
CA ALA A 675 33.03 10.95 24.18
C ALA A 675 33.08 10.16 22.86
N THR A 676 32.13 10.42 21.95
CA THR A 676 32.12 9.81 20.60
C THR A 676 33.30 10.29 19.76
N VAL A 677 33.63 11.59 19.81
CA VAL A 677 34.78 12.15 19.10
C VAL A 677 36.10 11.57 19.65
N ALA A 678 36.24 11.48 20.97
CA ALA A 678 37.40 10.87 21.62
C ALA A 678 37.60 9.40 21.25
N GLN A 679 36.52 8.64 21.08
CA GLN A 679 36.60 7.23 20.72
C GLN A 679 37.23 6.99 19.35
N ARG A 680 37.11 7.94 18.41
CA ARG A 680 37.71 7.84 17.07
C ARG A 680 39.24 7.70 17.11
N TYR A 681 39.87 8.22 18.16
CA TYR A 681 41.31 8.06 18.41
C TYR A 681 41.65 6.80 19.21
N ALA A 682 40.67 6.16 19.86
CA ALA A 682 40.84 4.96 20.68
C ALA A 682 40.77 3.66 19.85
N VAL A 683 39.95 3.65 18.80
CA VAL A 683 39.70 2.48 17.94
C VAL A 683 40.85 2.23 16.95
N PRO A 684 40.99 1.00 16.41
CA PRO A 684 42.00 0.69 15.40
C PRO A 684 41.75 1.44 14.07
N THR A 685 42.78 1.57 13.26
CA THR A 685 42.74 1.97 11.84
C THR A 685 43.33 0.87 10.96
N ILE A 686 43.20 0.96 9.63
CA ILE A 686 43.80 -0.02 8.70
C ILE A 686 45.31 -0.18 8.93
N HIS A 687 46.00 0.88 9.33
CA HIS A 687 47.43 0.86 9.62
C HIS A 687 47.80 -0.07 10.78
N ASP A 688 46.92 -0.26 11.76
CA ASP A 688 47.15 -1.19 12.87
C ASP A 688 47.12 -2.66 12.41
N PHE A 689 46.30 -2.98 11.41
CA PHE A 689 46.27 -4.33 10.81
C PHE A 689 47.54 -4.59 10.00
N ILE A 690 48.04 -3.59 9.27
CA ILE A 690 49.30 -3.68 8.54
C ILE A 690 50.45 -3.92 9.52
N ALA A 691 50.47 -3.20 10.65
CA ALA A 691 51.49 -3.36 11.70
C ALA A 691 51.45 -4.77 12.32
N GLU A 692 50.26 -5.30 12.65
CA GLU A 692 50.10 -6.65 13.21
C GLU A 692 50.63 -7.73 12.24
N LEU A 693 50.32 -7.62 10.95
CA LEU A 693 50.81 -8.54 9.91
C LEU A 693 52.34 -8.49 9.74
N GLN A 694 52.98 -7.39 10.16
CA GLN A 694 54.43 -7.24 10.07
C GLN A 694 55.20 -7.83 11.26
N THR A 695 54.52 -8.15 12.36
CA THR A 695 55.14 -8.76 13.55
C THR A 695 55.77 -10.12 13.23
N GLU A 696 56.92 -10.41 13.82
CA GLU A 696 57.63 -11.69 13.60
C GLU A 696 56.78 -12.88 14.07
N SER A 697 56.07 -12.74 15.19
CA SER A 697 55.17 -13.77 15.71
C SER A 697 54.08 -14.15 14.71
N PHE A 698 53.46 -13.17 14.04
CA PHE A 698 52.40 -13.43 13.08
C PHE A 698 52.96 -14.02 11.78
N LYS A 699 54.09 -13.51 11.28
CA LYS A 699 54.76 -14.05 10.09
C LYS A 699 55.19 -15.51 10.28
N ASN A 700 55.79 -15.84 11.42
CA ASN A 700 56.25 -17.19 11.71
C ASN A 700 55.10 -18.21 11.81
N GLN A 701 53.92 -17.78 12.28
CA GLN A 701 52.74 -18.65 12.40
C GLN A 701 52.23 -19.16 11.04
N TYR A 702 52.46 -18.41 9.96
CA TYR A 702 51.95 -18.70 8.61
C TYR A 702 53.05 -18.81 7.55
N ALA A 703 54.30 -19.04 7.97
CA ALA A 703 55.48 -19.01 7.09
C ALA A 703 55.39 -20.01 5.92
N ASP A 704 54.74 -21.15 6.13
CA ASP A 704 54.60 -22.22 5.13
C ASP A 704 53.43 -22.01 4.15
N VAL A 705 52.55 -21.04 4.40
CA VAL A 705 51.37 -20.80 3.58
C VAL A 705 51.70 -19.81 2.47
N LYS A 706 51.51 -20.22 1.20
CA LYS A 706 51.88 -19.43 0.03
C LYS A 706 50.71 -19.23 -0.92
N VAL A 707 50.60 -18.02 -1.46
CA VAL A 707 49.68 -17.65 -2.54
C VAL A 707 50.36 -17.94 -3.88
N ASN A 708 49.63 -18.57 -4.81
CA ASN A 708 50.14 -18.96 -6.13
C ASN A 708 51.48 -19.75 -6.07
N GLY A 709 51.68 -20.51 -4.99
CA GLY A 709 52.86 -21.36 -4.77
C GLY A 709 54.20 -20.65 -4.53
N SER A 710 54.24 -19.31 -4.51
CA SER A 710 55.51 -18.57 -4.51
C SER A 710 55.58 -17.44 -3.47
N GLU A 711 54.54 -16.63 -3.31
CA GLU A 711 54.52 -15.50 -2.38
C GLU A 711 53.97 -15.93 -1.01
N PRO A 712 54.58 -15.58 0.13
CA PRO A 712 54.00 -15.80 1.45
C PRO A 712 52.65 -15.07 1.60
N VAL A 713 51.62 -15.78 2.05
CA VAL A 713 50.25 -15.23 2.13
C VAL A 713 50.14 -13.99 3.03
N VAL A 714 50.90 -13.93 4.12
CA VAL A 714 50.92 -12.77 5.03
C VAL A 714 51.52 -11.55 4.31
N GLY A 715 52.56 -11.76 3.51
CA GLY A 715 53.16 -10.71 2.68
C GLY A 715 52.18 -10.18 1.63
N PHE A 716 51.45 -11.10 0.98
CA PHE A 716 50.40 -10.74 0.03
C PHE A 716 49.29 -9.89 0.68
N VAL A 717 48.73 -10.33 1.80
CA VAL A 717 47.65 -9.61 2.51
C VAL A 717 48.14 -8.23 2.99
N ALA A 718 49.34 -8.16 3.57
CA ALA A 718 49.92 -6.88 4.01
C ALA A 718 50.09 -5.89 2.86
N ARG A 719 50.55 -6.35 1.69
CA ARG A 719 50.67 -5.54 0.47
C ARG A 719 49.31 -5.06 -0.04
N CYS A 720 48.29 -5.93 -0.01
CA CYS A 720 46.92 -5.54 -0.39
C CYS A 720 46.36 -4.46 0.53
N PHE A 721 46.56 -4.59 1.85
CA PHE A 721 46.10 -3.59 2.81
C PHE A 721 46.84 -2.26 2.66
N GLN A 722 48.15 -2.30 2.37
CA GLN A 722 48.93 -1.09 2.07
C GLN A 722 48.44 -0.39 0.80
N ALA A 723 48.16 -1.15 -0.27
CA ALA A 723 47.61 -0.62 -1.50
C ALA A 723 46.23 0.00 -1.27
N ALA A 724 45.34 -0.69 -0.56
CA ALA A 724 44.02 -0.19 -0.21
C ALA A 724 44.11 1.07 0.67
N ALA A 725 45.02 1.11 1.63
CA ALA A 725 45.21 2.27 2.50
C ALA A 725 45.62 3.52 1.70
N ALA A 726 46.47 3.35 0.70
CA ALA A 726 46.92 4.42 -0.20
C ALA A 726 45.85 4.81 -1.25
N GLU A 727 45.07 3.84 -1.74
CA GLU A 727 44.03 4.08 -2.75
C GLU A 727 42.78 4.74 -2.15
N TYR A 728 42.41 4.41 -0.91
CA TYR A 728 41.11 4.74 -0.32
C TYR A 728 41.20 5.61 0.94
N ALA A 729 41.66 6.85 0.77
CA ALA A 729 41.78 7.82 1.87
C ALA A 729 40.48 8.01 2.68
N ILE A 730 39.32 7.83 2.06
CA ILE A 730 37.99 7.97 2.69
C ILE A 730 37.73 6.99 3.85
N PHE A 731 38.52 5.93 4.02
CA PHE A 731 38.33 5.02 5.16
C PHE A 731 39.62 4.47 5.80
N SER A 732 40.78 4.99 5.40
CA SER A 732 42.08 4.55 5.93
C SER A 732 42.47 5.18 7.26
N GLY A 733 41.95 6.39 7.54
CA GLY A 733 42.30 7.20 8.71
C GLY A 733 41.28 7.13 9.85
N ILE A 734 41.39 8.10 10.76
CA ILE A 734 40.38 8.32 11.81
C ILE A 734 39.12 8.95 11.20
N THR A 735 37.97 8.65 11.78
CA THR A 735 36.71 9.26 11.38
C THR A 735 36.74 10.77 11.63
N VAL A 736 36.69 11.58 10.59
CA VAL A 736 36.55 13.04 10.71
C VAL A 736 35.10 13.46 10.55
N TYR A 737 34.33 12.68 9.79
CA TYR A 737 32.94 12.92 9.46
C TYR A 737 32.09 11.70 9.85
N ASP A 738 30.94 11.86 10.51
CA ASP A 738 30.06 10.73 10.86
C ASP A 738 28.61 11.20 10.90
N PHE A 739 27.68 10.27 10.68
CA PHE A 739 26.28 10.51 10.95
C PHE A 739 26.07 10.57 12.47
N SER A 740 25.49 11.67 12.95
CA SER A 740 25.00 11.73 14.33
C SER A 740 24.09 10.50 14.59
N PRO A 741 24.12 9.88 15.78
CA PRO A 741 23.14 8.88 16.19
C PRO A 741 21.68 9.37 16.09
N GLU A 742 21.48 10.69 16.03
CA GLU A 742 20.18 11.33 15.86
C GLU A 742 19.77 11.49 14.39
N THR A 743 20.67 11.25 13.43
CA THR A 743 20.37 11.24 11.99
C THR A 743 19.31 10.19 11.69
N ARG A 744 18.19 10.61 11.11
CA ARG A 744 17.09 9.76 10.67
C ARG A 744 17.07 9.62 9.16
N ILE A 745 17.36 10.68 8.44
CA ILE A 745 17.36 10.67 6.97
C ILE A 745 18.78 10.91 6.48
N ALA A 746 19.35 9.94 5.80
CA ALA A 746 20.70 9.98 5.24
C ALA A 746 20.65 9.86 3.71
N ILE A 747 21.27 10.79 2.99
CA ILE A 747 21.46 10.72 1.54
C ILE A 747 22.94 10.68 1.24
N LEU A 748 23.39 9.60 0.60
CA LEU A 748 24.76 9.35 0.20
C LEU A 748 24.86 9.43 -1.32
N ASP A 749 25.54 10.47 -1.82
CA ASP A 749 25.86 10.61 -3.23
C ASP A 749 27.22 9.99 -3.54
N MET A 750 27.20 9.00 -4.43
CA MET A 750 28.34 8.18 -4.82
C MET A 750 29.11 8.75 -6.02
N GLN A 751 28.67 9.86 -6.62
CA GLN A 751 29.15 10.34 -7.92
C GLN A 751 30.69 10.43 -8.03
N ASN A 752 31.38 10.88 -6.98
CA ASN A 752 32.82 11.16 -7.02
C ASN A 752 33.72 9.98 -6.61
N VAL A 753 33.15 8.84 -6.17
CA VAL A 753 33.92 7.70 -5.63
C VAL A 753 33.87 6.44 -6.49
N LEU A 754 32.96 6.38 -7.46
CA LEU A 754 32.84 5.21 -8.34
C LEU A 754 34.01 5.09 -9.32
N GLY A 755 34.40 3.85 -9.63
CA GLY A 755 35.47 3.55 -10.59
C GLY A 755 34.96 3.44 -12.04
N ASP A 756 35.90 3.37 -12.99
CA ASP A 756 35.58 3.14 -14.39
C ASP A 756 34.94 1.76 -14.61
N ARG A 757 33.70 1.77 -15.09
CA ARG A 757 32.88 0.56 -15.29
C ARG A 757 33.39 -0.35 -16.41
N THR A 758 34.25 0.14 -17.28
CA THR A 758 34.81 -0.64 -18.40
C THR A 758 35.95 -1.56 -17.95
N THR A 759 36.55 -1.29 -16.79
CA THR A 759 37.69 -2.06 -16.27
C THR A 759 37.29 -2.96 -15.10
N PRO A 760 37.86 -4.17 -14.97
CA PRO A 760 37.61 -5.03 -13.81
C PRO A 760 37.98 -4.36 -12.47
N ALA A 761 39.08 -3.60 -12.44
CA ALA A 761 39.52 -2.87 -11.25
C ALA A 761 38.54 -1.74 -10.87
N GLY A 762 38.03 -0.98 -11.83
CA GLY A 762 37.04 0.07 -11.57
C GLY A 762 35.67 -0.48 -11.14
N LYS A 763 35.29 -1.68 -11.62
CA LYS A 763 34.15 -2.43 -11.07
C LYS A 763 34.39 -2.81 -9.61
N LEU A 764 35.53 -3.41 -9.28
CA LEU A 764 35.88 -3.78 -7.90
C LEU A 764 35.84 -2.55 -6.97
N LYS A 765 36.45 -1.44 -7.36
CA LYS A 765 36.39 -0.16 -6.65
C LYS A 765 34.95 0.30 -6.38
N SER A 766 34.10 0.27 -7.41
CA SER A 766 32.68 0.60 -7.27
C SER A 766 31.99 -0.31 -6.26
N GLY A 767 32.26 -1.61 -6.32
CA GLY A 767 31.75 -2.58 -5.35
C GLY A 767 32.20 -2.25 -3.92
N ILE A 768 33.48 -2.01 -3.68
CA ILE A 768 34.00 -1.63 -2.35
C ILE A 768 33.28 -0.37 -1.82
N MET A 769 33.09 0.63 -2.67
CA MET A 769 32.41 1.88 -2.29
C MET A 769 30.93 1.68 -1.96
N TYR A 770 30.20 0.83 -2.69
CA TYR A 770 28.81 0.50 -2.34
C TYR A 770 28.71 -0.28 -1.02
N LEU A 771 29.66 -1.19 -0.75
CA LEU A 771 29.72 -1.93 0.52
C LEU A 771 29.96 -0.97 1.69
N PHE A 772 30.90 -0.05 1.51
CA PHE A 772 31.21 1.00 2.47
C PHE A 772 30.02 1.95 2.72
N ALA A 773 29.44 2.50 1.66
CA ALA A 773 28.28 3.40 1.76
C ALA A 773 27.08 2.72 2.44
N ARG A 774 26.83 1.45 2.12
CA ARG A 774 25.84 0.64 2.84
C ARG A 774 26.17 0.60 4.33
N GLN A 775 27.39 0.25 4.72
CA GLN A 775 27.71 0.16 6.15
C GLN A 775 27.50 1.49 6.86
N MET A 776 28.01 2.60 6.29
CA MET A 776 27.76 3.92 6.86
C MET A 776 26.27 4.18 7.07
N ALA A 777 25.46 3.80 6.08
CA ALA A 777 24.03 4.00 6.04
C ALA A 777 23.24 3.18 7.07
N VAL A 778 23.62 1.92 7.30
CA VAL A 778 22.77 0.94 8.02
C VAL A 778 23.43 0.33 9.25
N ARG A 779 24.66 0.74 9.60
CA ARG A 779 25.41 0.23 10.77
C ARG A 779 24.57 0.13 12.03
N ASN A 780 23.75 1.14 12.31
CA ASN A 780 22.91 1.19 13.50
C ASN A 780 21.62 0.35 13.38
N TYR A 781 21.15 0.03 12.18
CA TYR A 781 19.86 -0.66 11.97
C TYR A 781 19.84 -2.08 12.56
N TYR A 782 21.01 -2.74 12.54
CA TYR A 782 21.19 -4.13 12.95
C TYR A 782 21.63 -4.30 14.41
N LEU A 783 21.75 -3.19 15.16
CA LEU A 783 22.17 -3.25 16.56
C LEU A 783 21.23 -4.12 17.45
N PRO A 784 19.89 -4.05 17.31
CA PRO A 784 18.97 -4.87 18.10
C PRO A 784 19.21 -6.38 18.01
N GLN A 785 19.71 -6.85 16.87
CA GLN A 785 19.95 -8.27 16.60
C GLN A 785 21.18 -8.78 17.35
N SER A 786 22.17 -7.92 17.54
CA SER A 786 23.36 -8.24 18.33
C SER A 786 23.17 -7.98 19.83
N ALA A 787 21.99 -7.53 20.28
CA ALA A 787 21.80 -7.04 21.64
C ALA A 787 22.18 -8.05 22.73
N GLU A 788 21.89 -9.34 22.53
CA GLU A 788 22.18 -10.42 23.48
C GLU A 788 23.68 -10.62 23.72
N THR A 789 24.51 -10.41 22.71
CA THR A 789 25.98 -10.55 22.82
C THR A 789 26.65 -9.20 23.08
N PHE A 790 26.12 -8.12 22.49
CA PHE A 790 26.65 -6.76 22.59
C PHE A 790 26.48 -6.15 23.99
N ILE A 791 25.27 -6.18 24.56
CA ILE A 791 25.01 -5.52 25.85
C ILE A 791 25.86 -6.10 27.00
N PRO A 792 26.01 -7.43 27.14
CA PRO A 792 26.85 -7.99 28.19
C PRO A 792 28.34 -7.67 28.02
N ALA A 793 28.81 -7.56 26.76
CA ALA A 793 30.21 -7.25 26.43
C ALA A 793 30.60 -5.79 26.71
N LEU A 794 29.62 -4.89 26.84
CA LEU A 794 29.85 -3.49 27.19
C LEU A 794 30.18 -3.30 28.68
N PRO A 795 31.04 -2.32 29.01
CA PRO A 795 31.15 -1.83 30.37
C PRO A 795 29.81 -1.33 30.91
N GLU A 796 29.56 -1.54 32.21
CA GLU A 796 28.24 -1.38 32.83
C GLU A 796 27.61 0.00 32.59
N GLN A 797 28.41 1.07 32.66
CA GLN A 797 27.95 2.45 32.46
C GLN A 797 27.26 2.70 31.10
N TYR A 798 27.64 1.97 30.05
CA TYR A 798 27.09 2.16 28.70
C TYR A 798 25.81 1.36 28.44
N ARG A 799 25.50 0.36 29.28
CA ARG A 799 24.42 -0.61 29.00
C ARG A 799 23.06 0.06 28.90
N ALA A 800 22.73 0.95 29.83
CA ALA A 800 21.45 1.66 29.82
C ALA A 800 21.27 2.55 28.57
N TYR A 801 22.35 3.23 28.14
CA TYR A 801 22.33 4.06 26.93
C TYR A 801 22.03 3.24 25.68
N HIS A 802 22.74 2.12 25.47
CA HIS A 802 22.50 1.28 24.29
C HIS A 802 21.20 0.50 24.36
N GLN A 803 20.72 0.10 25.54
CA GLN A 803 19.40 -0.51 25.70
C GLN A 803 18.28 0.41 25.23
N ALA A 804 18.37 1.72 25.52
CA ALA A 804 17.41 2.70 25.01
C ALA A 804 17.46 2.80 23.47
N ARG A 805 18.66 2.88 22.90
CA ARG A 805 18.85 2.90 21.43
C ARG A 805 18.30 1.64 20.75
N ILE A 806 18.59 0.46 21.31
CA ILE A 806 18.13 -0.83 20.78
C ILE A 806 16.60 -0.92 20.79
N ARG A 807 15.96 -0.49 21.89
CA ARG A 807 14.49 -0.48 21.98
C ARG A 807 13.88 0.36 20.88
N GLU A 808 14.38 1.58 20.72
CA GLU A 808 13.93 2.49 19.67
C GLU A 808 14.10 1.88 18.27
N LEU A 809 15.28 1.33 17.97
CA LEU A 809 15.54 0.68 16.70
C LEU A 809 14.63 -0.53 16.47
N SER A 810 14.27 -1.29 17.51
CA SER A 810 13.43 -2.49 17.36
C SER A 810 11.97 -2.21 16.99
N GLU A 811 11.44 -1.05 17.39
CA GLU A 811 10.04 -0.66 17.20
C GLU A 811 9.77 -0.05 15.81
N GLU A 812 10.79 0.54 15.18
CA GLU A 812 10.65 1.26 13.91
C GLU A 812 10.99 0.40 12.69
N VAL A 813 10.31 0.68 11.57
CA VAL A 813 10.70 0.15 10.24
C VAL A 813 11.72 1.09 9.64
N LYS A 814 12.89 0.54 9.25
CA LYS A 814 13.95 1.31 8.59
C LYS A 814 13.87 1.11 7.08
N HIS A 815 14.32 2.09 6.32
CA HIS A 815 14.23 2.09 4.87
C HIS A 815 15.60 2.34 4.25
N THR A 816 15.97 1.49 3.30
CA THR A 816 17.19 1.64 2.50
C THR A 816 16.81 1.65 1.03
N PHE A 817 17.31 2.62 0.27
CA PHE A 817 17.09 2.75 -1.16
C PHE A 817 18.42 2.82 -1.90
N TYR A 818 18.60 1.93 -2.88
CA TYR A 818 19.73 1.92 -3.80
C TYR A 818 19.23 2.37 -5.17
N ASP A 819 19.68 3.54 -5.64
CA ASP A 819 19.47 3.93 -7.03
C ASP A 819 20.60 3.44 -7.93
N GLU A 820 20.33 3.36 -9.23
CA GLU A 820 21.27 3.03 -10.28
C GLU A 820 22.08 1.74 -10.01
N CYS A 821 21.40 0.67 -9.56
CA CYS A 821 22.02 -0.62 -9.18
C CYS A 821 22.86 -1.27 -10.28
N HIS A 822 22.63 -0.90 -11.54
CA HIS A 822 23.48 -1.29 -12.66
C HIS A 822 24.97 -0.95 -12.48
N ASN A 823 25.34 0.00 -11.61
CA ASN A 823 26.74 0.31 -11.32
C ASN A 823 27.48 -0.84 -10.60
N PHE A 824 26.77 -1.75 -9.93
CA PHE A 824 27.34 -2.92 -9.28
C PHE A 824 26.84 -4.26 -9.85
N ALA A 825 26.21 -4.24 -11.02
CA ALA A 825 25.81 -5.43 -11.73
C ALA A 825 27.06 -6.27 -12.15
N GLY A 826 27.04 -7.57 -11.87
CA GLY A 826 28.14 -8.50 -12.19
C GLY A 826 29.31 -8.47 -11.22
N ILE A 827 29.14 -7.92 -10.00
CA ILE A 827 30.14 -7.94 -8.94
C ILE A 827 29.70 -8.91 -7.84
N ASP A 828 30.16 -10.16 -7.92
CA ASP A 828 29.63 -11.28 -7.13
C ASP A 828 29.67 -11.04 -5.62
N PHE A 829 30.77 -10.50 -5.07
CA PHE A 829 30.87 -10.33 -3.61
C PHE A 829 29.85 -9.32 -3.06
N ILE A 830 29.57 -8.24 -3.80
CA ILE A 830 28.54 -7.26 -3.46
C ILE A 830 27.14 -7.88 -3.58
N GLN A 831 26.89 -8.61 -4.65
CA GLN A 831 25.60 -9.27 -4.85
C GLN A 831 25.33 -10.30 -3.75
N ASN A 832 26.36 -11.05 -3.33
CA ASN A 832 26.27 -11.97 -2.21
C ASN A 832 26.03 -11.24 -0.87
N ALA A 833 26.71 -10.12 -0.63
CA ALA A 833 26.49 -9.31 0.57
C ALA A 833 25.05 -8.76 0.64
N LEU A 834 24.53 -8.25 -0.48
CA LEU A 834 23.15 -7.78 -0.60
C LEU A 834 22.12 -8.91 -0.46
N ASN A 835 22.43 -10.11 -0.99
CA ASN A 835 21.58 -11.30 -0.86
C ASN A 835 21.43 -11.75 0.60
N THR A 836 22.54 -11.96 1.30
CA THR A 836 22.51 -12.37 2.71
C THR A 836 21.76 -11.35 3.55
N ALA A 837 21.96 -10.06 3.30
CA ALA A 837 21.22 -8.99 3.96
C ALA A 837 19.71 -9.05 3.68
N ASP A 838 19.30 -9.14 2.42
CA ASP A 838 17.88 -9.18 2.02
C ASP A 838 17.12 -10.37 2.64
N LEU A 839 17.77 -11.53 2.76
CA LEU A 839 17.20 -12.71 3.42
C LEU A 839 16.91 -12.47 4.91
N GLU A 840 17.70 -11.61 5.57
CA GLU A 840 17.61 -11.37 7.01
C GLU A 840 16.84 -10.08 7.35
N ASP A 841 16.80 -9.10 6.45
CA ASP A 841 16.25 -7.74 6.64
C ASP A 841 14.80 -7.72 7.15
N ARG A 842 13.94 -8.68 6.75
CA ARG A 842 12.57 -8.76 7.27
C ARG A 842 12.53 -9.06 8.78
N LYS A 843 13.42 -9.90 9.29
CA LYS A 843 13.54 -10.16 10.74
C LYS A 843 13.94 -8.89 11.49
N PHE A 844 14.49 -7.91 10.78
CA PHE A 844 15.10 -6.71 11.34
C PHE A 844 14.25 -5.45 11.11
N ASN A 845 13.04 -5.61 10.57
CA ASN A 845 12.15 -4.52 10.15
C ASN A 845 12.86 -3.54 9.20
N VAL A 846 13.67 -4.03 8.26
CA VAL A 846 14.33 -3.23 7.23
C VAL A 846 13.61 -3.46 5.89
N ARG A 847 13.19 -2.37 5.25
CA ARG A 847 12.72 -2.35 3.85
C ARG A 847 13.87 -1.95 2.96
N THR A 848 14.15 -2.75 1.95
CA THR A 848 15.20 -2.51 0.97
C THR A 848 14.60 -2.33 -0.41
N ALA A 849 14.88 -1.20 -1.05
CA ALA A 849 14.35 -0.86 -2.36
C ALA A 849 15.51 -0.66 -3.35
N PHE A 850 15.42 -1.26 -4.52
CA PHE A 850 16.43 -1.22 -5.57
C PHE A 850 15.85 -0.56 -6.82
N SER A 851 16.62 0.32 -7.45
CA SER A 851 16.24 0.97 -8.70
C SER A 851 17.30 0.83 -9.78
N SER A 852 16.86 0.49 -11.00
CA SER A 852 17.73 0.33 -12.16
C SER A 852 16.95 0.53 -13.45
N GLN A 853 17.64 0.55 -14.58
CA GLN A 853 17.01 0.71 -15.90
C GLN A 853 16.34 -0.57 -16.38
N TYR A 854 16.99 -1.72 -16.16
CA TYR A 854 16.53 -3.04 -16.62
C TYR A 854 16.43 -4.03 -15.46
N LEU A 855 15.55 -5.02 -15.59
CA LEU A 855 15.36 -6.06 -14.58
C LEU A 855 16.59 -6.97 -14.46
N SER A 856 17.26 -7.25 -15.59
CA SER A 856 18.49 -8.05 -15.67
C SER A 856 19.69 -7.43 -14.95
N HIS A 857 19.64 -6.14 -14.62
CA HIS A 857 20.68 -5.49 -13.80
C HIS A 857 20.58 -5.86 -12.32
N MET A 858 19.43 -6.39 -11.87
CA MET A 858 19.23 -6.73 -10.47
C MET A 858 19.86 -8.10 -10.16
N PRO A 859 20.40 -8.29 -8.94
CA PRO A 859 20.87 -9.60 -8.51
C PRO A 859 19.74 -10.63 -8.57
N SER A 860 20.05 -11.84 -9.08
CA SER A 860 19.05 -12.91 -9.24
C SER A 860 18.39 -13.32 -7.93
N SER A 861 19.12 -13.24 -6.82
CA SER A 861 18.62 -13.47 -5.47
C SER A 861 17.54 -12.46 -5.07
N VAL A 862 17.79 -11.16 -5.25
CA VAL A 862 16.85 -10.06 -4.96
C VAL A 862 15.55 -10.25 -5.74
N LEU A 863 15.64 -10.68 -7.00
CA LEU A 863 14.46 -10.91 -7.84
C LEU A 863 13.64 -12.13 -7.42
N LYS A 864 14.28 -13.18 -6.91
CA LYS A 864 13.57 -14.33 -6.34
C LYS A 864 12.81 -13.95 -5.06
N THR A 865 13.35 -13.01 -4.29
CA THR A 865 12.81 -12.61 -2.99
C THR A 865 11.95 -11.35 -3.02
N MET A 866 11.90 -10.63 -4.14
CA MET A 866 11.13 -9.38 -4.26
C MET A 866 9.64 -9.59 -4.02
N ASN A 867 9.01 -8.65 -3.31
CA ASN A 867 7.57 -8.64 -3.08
C ASN A 867 6.84 -7.55 -3.84
N SER A 868 7.52 -6.47 -4.24
CA SER A 868 6.96 -5.45 -5.10
C SER A 868 7.88 -5.20 -6.29
N LEU A 869 7.34 -5.24 -7.50
CA LEU A 869 8.02 -4.84 -8.72
C LEU A 869 7.21 -3.75 -9.42
N PHE A 870 7.86 -2.61 -9.64
CA PHE A 870 7.32 -1.44 -10.31
C PHE A 870 8.05 -1.26 -11.64
N MET A 871 7.41 -1.64 -12.75
CA MET A 871 8.01 -1.51 -14.08
C MET A 871 7.42 -0.31 -14.81
N MET A 872 8.24 0.70 -15.09
CA MET A 872 7.82 1.87 -15.87
C MET A 872 7.74 1.57 -17.37
N ARG A 873 8.48 0.55 -17.84
CA ARG A 873 8.46 0.10 -19.24
C ARG A 873 8.84 -1.39 -19.32
N LEU A 874 8.31 -2.08 -20.33
CA LEU A 874 8.80 -3.38 -20.74
C LEU A 874 9.92 -3.21 -21.76
N THR A 875 11.01 -3.91 -21.51
CA THR A 875 12.19 -3.99 -22.38
C THR A 875 12.31 -5.40 -22.96
N GLU A 876 13.23 -5.59 -23.91
CA GLU A 876 13.43 -6.89 -24.55
C GLU A 876 13.94 -7.93 -23.53
N GLY A 877 13.39 -9.15 -23.55
CA GLY A 877 13.73 -10.21 -22.59
C GLY A 877 13.02 -10.15 -21.23
N ASP A 878 12.40 -9.02 -20.84
CA ASP A 878 11.73 -8.88 -19.53
C ASP A 878 10.62 -9.95 -19.33
N GLU A 879 9.87 -10.27 -20.38
CA GLU A 879 8.79 -11.27 -20.30
C GLU A 879 9.32 -12.68 -20.03
N GLU A 880 10.42 -13.07 -20.70
CA GLU A 880 11.08 -14.36 -20.46
C GLU A 880 11.68 -14.40 -19.06
N TYR A 881 12.24 -13.29 -18.60
CA TYR A 881 12.83 -13.20 -17.29
C TYR A 881 11.79 -13.26 -16.17
N LEU A 882 10.62 -12.63 -16.33
CA LEU A 882 9.49 -12.78 -15.41
C LEU A 882 9.00 -14.24 -15.35
N LYS A 883 8.94 -14.95 -16.48
CA LYS A 883 8.60 -16.38 -16.52
C LYS A 883 9.63 -17.23 -15.76
N GLN A 884 10.92 -16.94 -15.89
CA GLN A 884 11.99 -17.62 -15.12
C GLN A 884 11.87 -17.39 -13.61
N LEU A 885 11.25 -16.29 -13.18
CA LEU A 885 10.97 -15.98 -11.78
C LEU A 885 9.62 -16.53 -11.29
N GLU A 886 8.97 -17.39 -12.08
CA GLU A 886 7.64 -17.96 -11.80
C GLU A 886 6.55 -16.87 -11.68
N ILE A 887 6.75 -15.73 -12.33
CA ILE A 887 5.77 -14.64 -12.38
C ILE A 887 5.06 -14.69 -13.73
N ASN A 888 3.94 -15.43 -13.76
CA ASN A 888 3.12 -15.57 -14.96
C ASN A 888 2.14 -14.40 -15.09
N ILE A 889 2.47 -13.45 -15.97
CA ILE A 889 1.61 -12.31 -16.28
C ILE A 889 0.77 -12.62 -17.53
N PRO A 890 -0.56 -12.41 -17.50
CA PRO A 890 -1.40 -12.53 -18.68
C PRO A 890 -0.88 -11.71 -19.87
N ALA A 891 -0.79 -12.34 -21.05
CA ALA A 891 -0.20 -11.74 -22.25
C ALA A 891 -0.92 -10.46 -22.69
N ASP A 892 -2.24 -10.34 -22.46
CA ASP A 892 -2.99 -9.11 -22.75
C ASP A 892 -2.50 -7.91 -21.93
N ILE A 893 -2.15 -8.11 -20.65
CA ILE A 893 -1.63 -7.05 -19.78
C ILE A 893 -0.32 -6.52 -20.36
N LEU A 894 0.61 -7.43 -20.69
CA LEU A 894 1.92 -7.07 -21.26
C LEU A 894 1.76 -6.35 -22.60
N ARG A 895 0.89 -6.86 -23.49
CA ARG A 895 0.59 -6.24 -24.78
C ARG A 895 0.03 -4.83 -24.61
N ARG A 896 -0.97 -4.65 -23.74
CA ARG A 896 -1.57 -3.33 -23.45
C ARG A 896 -0.53 -2.39 -22.87
N PHE A 897 0.28 -2.86 -21.94
CA PHE A 897 1.32 -2.05 -21.29
C PHE A 897 2.38 -1.56 -22.31
N ARG A 898 2.80 -2.40 -23.26
CA ARG A 898 3.71 -2.01 -24.36
C ARG A 898 3.16 -0.88 -25.23
N GLN A 899 1.84 -0.83 -25.43
CA GLN A 899 1.15 0.16 -26.27
C GLN A 899 0.93 1.50 -25.57
N LEU A 900 1.16 1.61 -24.27
CA LEU A 900 0.97 2.87 -23.54
C LEU A 900 2.06 3.90 -23.90
N PRO A 901 1.73 5.20 -23.84
CA PRO A 901 2.68 6.27 -24.12
C PRO A 901 3.86 6.22 -23.14
N GLN A 902 5.02 6.68 -23.61
CA GLN A 902 6.18 6.90 -22.77
C GLN A 902 6.00 8.23 -22.02
N GLY A 903 6.03 8.18 -20.69
CA GLY A 903 5.91 9.36 -19.84
C GLY A 903 4.47 9.71 -19.42
N VAL A 904 4.24 10.98 -19.11
CA VAL A 904 2.98 11.49 -18.56
C VAL A 904 1.88 11.44 -19.61
N TYR A 905 0.67 11.03 -19.21
CA TYR A 905 -0.48 11.05 -20.11
C TYR A 905 -0.86 12.48 -20.52
N PRO A 906 -1.34 12.71 -21.76
CA PRO A 906 -1.77 14.04 -22.23
C PRO A 906 -2.88 14.67 -21.38
N ASP A 907 -3.73 13.85 -20.76
CA ASP A 907 -4.80 14.32 -19.87
C ASP A 907 -4.27 14.73 -18.48
N GLY A 908 -2.97 14.61 -18.24
CA GLY A 908 -2.32 14.92 -16.97
C GLY A 908 -2.62 13.90 -15.87
N SER A 909 -3.15 12.71 -16.18
CA SER A 909 -3.48 11.69 -15.16
C SER A 909 -2.25 10.96 -14.59
N GLY A 910 -1.03 11.39 -14.92
CA GLY A 910 0.22 10.84 -14.42
C GLY A 910 0.87 9.86 -15.39
N THR A 911 1.85 9.09 -14.89
CA THR A 911 2.64 8.15 -15.71
C THR A 911 2.22 6.71 -15.42
N ALA A 912 2.04 5.89 -16.47
CA ALA A 912 1.68 4.48 -16.28
C ALA A 912 2.88 3.61 -15.90
N PHE A 913 2.64 2.60 -15.05
CA PHE A 913 3.59 1.55 -14.71
C PHE A 913 2.84 0.23 -14.46
N LEU A 914 3.53 -0.90 -14.66
CA LEU A 914 3.03 -2.21 -14.28
C LEU A 914 3.47 -2.49 -12.83
N GLY A 915 2.48 -2.63 -11.93
CA GLY A 915 2.70 -3.02 -10.54
C GLY A 915 2.44 -4.51 -10.36
N ILE A 916 3.45 -5.23 -9.85
CA ILE A 916 3.38 -6.66 -9.54
C ILE A 916 3.70 -6.82 -8.07
N PHE A 917 2.78 -7.41 -7.31
CA PHE A 917 2.91 -7.53 -5.86
C PHE A 917 2.65 -8.96 -5.37
N LYS A 918 3.66 -9.58 -4.75
CA LYS A 918 3.51 -10.88 -4.08
C LYS A 918 3.02 -10.65 -2.66
N THR A 919 1.78 -11.06 -2.37
CA THR A 919 1.14 -10.88 -1.06
C THR A 919 0.65 -12.21 -0.50
N LYS A 920 0.32 -12.24 0.81
CA LYS A 920 -0.38 -13.35 1.47
C LYS A 920 -1.79 -13.62 0.92
N ARG A 921 -2.33 -12.75 0.07
CA ARG A 921 -3.61 -12.91 -0.63
C ARG A 921 -3.42 -13.28 -2.12
N GLY A 922 -2.24 -13.77 -2.48
CA GLY A 922 -1.84 -14.10 -3.85
C GLY A 922 -1.10 -12.98 -4.59
N LEU A 923 -0.79 -13.25 -5.86
CA LEU A 923 -0.14 -12.31 -6.78
C LEU A 923 -1.14 -11.24 -7.26
N ILE A 924 -0.80 -9.97 -7.05
CA ILE A 924 -1.58 -8.83 -7.53
C ILE A 924 -0.86 -8.17 -8.72
N CYS A 925 -1.53 -8.00 -9.85
CA CYS A 925 -0.91 -7.50 -11.07
C CYS A 925 -1.82 -6.55 -11.87
N HIS A 926 -1.48 -5.26 -11.87
CA HIS A 926 -2.26 -4.22 -12.55
C HIS A 926 -1.37 -3.17 -13.20
N ILE A 927 -1.86 -2.60 -14.31
CA ILE A 927 -1.31 -1.35 -14.84
C ILE A 927 -1.93 -0.19 -14.07
N LEU A 928 -1.07 0.56 -13.40
CA LEU A 928 -1.42 1.69 -12.54
C LEU A 928 -0.84 2.98 -13.11
N LYS A 929 -1.33 4.11 -12.64
CA LYS A 929 -0.82 5.45 -12.93
C LYS A 929 -0.32 6.11 -11.66
N ASN A 930 0.90 6.60 -11.73
CA ASN A 930 1.50 7.45 -10.72
C ASN A 930 1.01 8.90 -10.93
N THR A 931 -0.11 9.23 -10.32
CA THR A 931 -0.73 10.56 -10.37
C THR A 931 -0.26 11.39 -9.18
N LEU A 932 0.41 12.51 -9.45
CA LEU A 932 0.86 13.47 -8.43
C LEU A 932 0.33 14.87 -8.76
N GLY A 933 0.06 15.63 -7.70
CA GLY A 933 -0.23 17.05 -7.77
C GLY A 933 0.98 17.84 -8.28
N PRO A 934 0.76 18.94 -9.02
CA PRO A 934 1.85 19.75 -9.57
C PRO A 934 2.84 20.27 -8.52
N LYS A 935 2.39 20.59 -7.30
CA LYS A 935 3.29 21.06 -6.23
C LYS A 935 4.26 19.96 -5.80
N LEU A 936 3.76 18.73 -5.66
CA LEU A 936 4.59 17.58 -5.29
C LEU A 936 5.52 17.17 -6.43
N LEU A 937 5.07 17.27 -7.70
CA LEU A 937 5.94 17.08 -8.86
C LEU A 937 7.13 18.03 -8.82
N TRP A 938 6.90 19.34 -8.62
CA TRP A 938 7.99 20.32 -8.52
C TRP A 938 8.92 20.07 -7.33
N ALA A 939 8.39 19.58 -6.20
CA ALA A 939 9.21 19.21 -5.05
C ALA A 939 10.11 17.99 -5.33
N LEU A 940 9.60 16.99 -6.05
CA LEU A 940 10.31 15.73 -6.33
C LEU A 940 11.10 15.73 -7.65
N ASN A 941 10.98 16.79 -8.46
CA ASN A 941 11.65 16.90 -9.75
C ASN A 941 13.18 16.95 -9.56
N SER A 942 13.88 16.13 -10.34
CA SER A 942 15.34 15.97 -10.34
C SER A 942 16.03 16.48 -11.59
N SER A 943 15.29 17.04 -12.57
CA SER A 943 15.86 17.66 -13.77
C SER A 943 16.76 18.84 -13.37
N ALA A 944 17.97 18.91 -13.93
CA ALA A 944 18.92 19.99 -13.64
C ALA A 944 18.35 21.38 -14.02
N LYS A 945 17.66 21.47 -15.17
CA LYS A 945 17.03 22.71 -15.66
C LYS A 945 15.94 23.19 -14.70
N ASP A 946 15.04 22.28 -14.32
CA ASP A 946 13.93 22.58 -13.42
C ASP A 946 14.42 22.88 -12.00
N ARG A 947 15.46 22.18 -11.53
CA ARG A 947 16.09 22.43 -10.24
C ARG A 947 16.69 23.82 -10.17
N ALA A 948 17.48 24.23 -11.17
CA ALA A 948 18.09 25.56 -11.20
C ALA A 948 17.04 26.69 -11.10
N LEU A 949 15.93 26.56 -11.83
CA LEU A 949 14.80 27.49 -11.74
C LEU A 949 14.18 27.50 -10.32
N ARG A 950 13.90 26.31 -9.79
CA ARG A 950 13.23 26.14 -8.50
C ARG A 950 14.07 26.67 -7.34
N ASP A 951 15.36 26.40 -7.32
CA ASP A 951 16.24 26.77 -6.21
C ASP A 951 16.33 28.31 -6.09
N VAL A 952 16.44 29.03 -7.21
CA VAL A 952 16.37 30.51 -7.21
C VAL A 952 15.03 31.03 -6.68
N LEU A 953 13.91 30.39 -7.05
CA LEU A 953 12.60 30.78 -6.55
C LEU A 953 12.43 30.47 -5.06
N TYR A 954 13.00 29.37 -4.56
CA TYR A 954 12.96 28.99 -3.16
C TYR A 954 13.69 30.01 -2.28
N GLU A 955 14.86 30.47 -2.72
CA GLU A 955 15.63 31.50 -2.03
C GLU A 955 14.89 32.85 -1.95
N GLU A 956 14.25 33.28 -3.04
CA GLU A 956 13.67 34.62 -3.14
C GLU A 956 12.20 34.72 -2.65
N LEU A 957 11.41 33.66 -2.77
CA LEU A 957 9.97 33.66 -2.46
C LEU A 957 9.60 32.78 -1.26
N GLY A 958 10.52 31.92 -0.80
CA GLY A 958 10.24 30.84 0.13
C GLY A 958 9.62 29.61 -0.56
N THR A 959 9.83 28.43 0.02
CA THR A 959 9.52 27.13 -0.59
C THR A 959 8.05 26.97 -1.00
N LYS A 960 7.12 27.28 -0.09
CA LYS A 960 5.68 27.11 -0.31
C LYS A 960 5.14 27.97 -1.45
N LYS A 961 5.45 29.27 -1.42
CA LYS A 961 5.00 30.23 -2.44
C LYS A 961 5.65 29.96 -3.80
N ALA A 962 6.94 29.60 -3.81
CA ALA A 962 7.61 29.20 -5.04
C ALA A 962 6.96 27.95 -5.67
N ARG A 963 6.64 26.92 -4.89
CA ARG A 963 5.91 25.74 -5.38
C ARG A 963 4.53 26.10 -5.92
N GLU A 964 3.82 27.02 -5.27
CA GLU A 964 2.51 27.51 -5.73
C GLU A 964 2.61 28.20 -7.10
N GLU A 965 3.55 29.12 -7.26
CA GLU A 965 3.78 29.82 -8.53
C GLU A 965 4.21 28.85 -9.65
N LEU A 966 5.13 27.94 -9.34
CA LEU A 966 5.58 26.91 -10.27
C LEU A 966 4.44 25.97 -10.68
N ALA A 967 3.61 25.54 -9.73
CA ALA A 967 2.46 24.68 -10.00
C ALA A 967 1.40 25.38 -10.87
N ASN A 968 1.16 26.67 -10.64
CA ASN A 968 0.19 27.46 -11.40
C ASN A 968 0.65 27.72 -12.84
N ARG A 969 1.94 28.07 -13.03
CA ARG A 969 2.51 28.35 -14.36
C ARG A 969 2.81 27.08 -15.14
N PHE A 970 3.27 26.03 -14.46
CA PHE A 970 3.72 24.77 -15.05
C PHE A 970 3.00 23.58 -14.40
N PRO A 971 1.71 23.36 -14.72
CA PRO A 971 0.89 22.34 -14.08
C PRO A 971 1.33 20.89 -14.39
N MET A 972 2.20 20.69 -15.40
CA MET A 972 2.80 19.39 -15.71
C MET A 972 4.09 19.11 -14.92
N GLY A 973 4.54 20.04 -14.06
CA GLY A 973 5.66 19.81 -13.14
C GLY A 973 7.06 20.03 -13.73
N SER A 974 7.17 20.67 -14.90
CA SER A 974 8.45 20.99 -15.54
C SER A 974 8.35 22.27 -16.39
N ALA A 975 9.44 23.04 -16.41
CA ALA A 975 9.63 24.21 -17.27
C ALA A 975 10.68 23.95 -18.36
N SER A 976 11.21 22.72 -18.44
CA SER A 976 12.34 22.38 -19.32
C SER A 976 12.08 22.69 -20.80
N SER A 977 10.86 22.46 -21.29
CA SER A 977 10.47 22.79 -22.67
C SER A 977 10.54 24.30 -22.97
N ILE A 978 10.12 25.14 -22.03
CA ILE A 978 10.20 26.60 -22.18
C ILE A 978 11.66 27.07 -22.09
N ILE A 979 12.45 26.48 -21.19
CA ILE A 979 13.88 26.76 -21.09
C ILE A 979 14.59 26.41 -22.41
N ASP A 980 14.27 25.26 -23.01
CA ASP A 980 14.81 24.84 -24.31
C ASP A 980 14.44 25.80 -25.44
N GLU A 981 13.19 26.28 -25.45
CA GLU A 981 12.75 27.32 -26.38
C GLU A 981 13.50 28.64 -26.17
N MET A 982 13.75 29.05 -24.92
CA MET A 982 14.52 30.26 -24.60
C MET A 982 15.98 30.15 -25.05
N VAL A 983 16.60 28.97 -24.91
CA VAL A 983 17.96 28.69 -25.39
C VAL A 983 18.02 28.83 -26.91
N VAL A 984 17.12 28.15 -27.63
CA VAL A 984 17.04 28.22 -29.10
C VAL A 984 16.79 29.65 -29.58
N ASN A 985 15.90 30.39 -28.93
CA ASN A 985 15.59 31.77 -29.30
C ASN A 985 16.77 32.73 -29.11
N GLN A 986 17.78 32.37 -28.30
CA GLN A 986 19.03 33.13 -28.14
C GLN A 986 20.18 32.60 -29.00
N GLY A 987 19.92 31.65 -29.90
CA GLY A 987 20.91 31.07 -30.81
C GLY A 987 21.79 30.00 -30.18
N GLY A 988 21.41 29.48 -29.01
CA GLY A 988 22.12 28.43 -28.29
C GLY A 988 21.73 27.00 -28.69
N GLU A 989 22.47 26.02 -28.20
CA GLU A 989 22.21 24.59 -28.41
C GLU A 989 21.35 24.03 -27.26
N ARG A 990 20.25 23.32 -27.57
CA ARG A 990 19.29 22.81 -26.57
C ARG A 990 19.90 21.95 -25.46
N ASP A 991 21.01 21.29 -25.75
CA ASP A 991 21.70 20.36 -24.84
C ASP A 991 22.84 21.02 -24.05
N SER A 992 23.09 22.32 -24.23
CA SER A 992 24.05 23.07 -23.42
C SER A 992 23.53 23.29 -22.00
N GLU A 993 24.17 22.66 -21.01
CA GLU A 993 23.81 22.80 -19.59
C GLU A 993 24.00 24.23 -19.08
N GLU A 994 25.08 24.90 -19.47
CA GLU A 994 25.42 26.26 -19.02
C GLU A 994 24.42 27.30 -19.56
N GLU A 995 24.05 27.18 -20.84
CA GLU A 995 23.02 28.04 -21.44
C GLU A 995 21.65 27.78 -20.83
N SER A 996 21.31 26.51 -20.58
CA SER A 996 20.06 26.13 -19.94
C SER A 996 19.95 26.67 -18.51
N GLN A 997 21.02 26.61 -17.72
CA GLN A 997 21.06 27.20 -16.38
C GLN A 997 20.88 28.72 -16.43
N THR A 998 21.55 29.39 -17.38
CA THR A 998 21.41 30.84 -17.58
C THR A 998 19.97 31.23 -17.92
N MET A 999 19.31 30.47 -18.81
CA MET A 999 17.91 30.70 -19.16
C MET A 999 16.96 30.40 -18.00
N ALA A 1000 17.23 29.37 -17.21
CA ALA A 1000 16.48 29.08 -15.99
C ALA A 1000 16.54 30.26 -15.00
N MET A 1001 17.72 30.84 -14.78
CA MET A 1001 17.87 32.03 -13.92
C MET A 1001 17.13 33.26 -14.47
N LYS A 1002 17.14 33.46 -15.79
CA LYS A 1002 16.39 34.55 -16.43
C LYS A 1002 14.88 34.39 -16.24
N LEU A 1003 14.37 33.19 -16.49
CA LEU A 1003 12.97 32.84 -16.26
C LEU A 1003 12.57 33.01 -14.78
N ALA A 1004 13.45 32.63 -13.84
CA ALA A 1004 13.22 32.85 -12.41
C ALA A 1004 13.01 34.34 -12.09
N LYS A 1005 13.88 35.21 -12.61
CA LYS A 1005 13.78 36.67 -12.40
C LYS A 1005 12.49 37.26 -12.96
N GLU A 1006 12.05 36.78 -14.13
CA GLU A 1006 10.78 37.19 -14.73
C GLU A 1006 9.60 36.80 -13.83
N ILE A 1007 9.55 35.55 -13.36
CA ILE A 1007 8.52 35.06 -12.43
C ILE A 1007 8.52 35.89 -11.13
N ILE A 1008 9.68 36.15 -10.53
CA ILE A 1008 9.80 36.95 -9.31
C ILE A 1008 9.27 38.37 -9.53
N SER A 1009 9.59 38.99 -10.67
CA SER A 1009 9.11 40.32 -11.03
C SER A 1009 7.58 40.34 -11.14
N ASP A 1010 6.99 39.37 -11.82
CA ASP A 1010 5.53 39.25 -11.97
C ASP A 1010 4.84 39.09 -10.61
N VAL A 1011 5.38 38.20 -9.76
CA VAL A 1011 4.86 37.99 -8.41
C VAL A 1011 4.91 39.29 -7.63
N ARG A 1012 6.03 40.01 -7.63
CA ARG A 1012 6.18 41.29 -6.91
C ARG A 1012 5.26 42.40 -7.46
N ARG A 1013 4.95 42.39 -8.77
CA ARG A 1013 4.01 43.34 -9.39
C ARG A 1013 2.56 43.08 -8.99
N GLY A 1014 2.16 41.81 -8.81
CA GLY A 1014 0.81 41.43 -8.37
C GLY A 1014 0.46 41.81 -6.92
N PHE A 1015 1.42 42.27 -6.11
CA PHE A 1015 1.22 42.76 -4.74
C PHE A 1015 0.99 44.29 -4.65
N ARG A 1016 1.03 45.03 -5.77
CA ARG A 1016 0.78 46.48 -5.78
C ARG A 1016 -0.67 46.84 -6.07
#